data_AF-A0A6A4SN36-F1
#
_entry.id   AF-A0A6A4SN36-F1
#
_cell.length_a   1.000
_cell.length_b   1.000
_cell.length_c   1.000
_cell.angle_alpha   90.00
_cell.angle_beta   90.00
_cell.angle_gamma   90.00
#
_symmetry.space_group_name_H-M   'P 1'
#
loop_
_entity.id
_entity.type
_entity.pdbx_description
1 polymer ?
#
loop_
_entity_poly.entity_id
_entity_poly.type
_entity_poly.pdbx_seq_one_letter_code
_entity_poly.pdbx_strand_id
1 'polypeptide(L)'
;MFAKLKKKIAEEAATAPRSGVRIPRTISKESITSVGADSGDDFASDGSSSRDDLPAQLLRRNDQIRRLEAKLSDYAEQLRIMQKTKDKLEIALERHQDLSIKKFQDQNETHQASRAKMAEGMTLALEKKDQEWIEKMADVEKEKTALSAQLEEMMEQSLALFQKRDDLDELEGFQQQELAKVKHMLLRKEEQLSQQERELQKKDAEVQSAKRELSKARGKLQLLEQQHEESCRLNTELEIEREDLLLLREEADKKTGELEGRCQELHSVIQQVSEDFQKAAVTEEDKERLLADLQKKVTSLDRRLQGNLSQDEHLQELLQEKSSLEQSLEETRAELLAVRTNHADTVSSLEAQQHISTPRFFYQSKVKHNFISTLKQHLFVCFVQRGVWSAEKAFLEQQVCLLQQQSEERAGRLEDSITSLEKDKLTLQDRVTDLERQRGEVDSTLRQQTEELEQCRSELSSRQTVSTEIAKALEESRRQKEELQTQVGEQATFLQTSQQQLTTVTERLAQREEDVRMLQNEVQSGKASQIQLQEEGERLRAQLQQVELDRDSQLIGLRKELLSQTQQLDGCQARVSYLEVEVDTLTEQLHSPEVCEEDQNGSVTVDDLDHIQKVNRELEQQLSDKNKVRHLLSSDSFCTYKHEVSDVTLVVVLQTIKQLQQRLAELKRTLQKELKLKPDPEAEGKEKLLDSRAEKQERFCPEPPPASALSPPTSNTTVTNTSDLNDSREINFEYLKHVVLKFMSSREAEAKIKARDLRGKKKEELLKQLDDLKNELSQLRVAKVTGGAASKLSKIRVVRKSIARVLTVINQTQKENLRKFYKGKKYKPLDLRPKKTRALRRRLNKHEEGLRTKKQQRKELLYSIRKFAVKA
;
A
#
# COMPACT_ATOMS: atom_id res chain seq x y z
N MET A 1 29.53 -37.60 -42.70
CA MET A 1 29.82 -37.58 -44.16
C MET A 1 30.90 -38.58 -44.62
N PHE A 2 31.91 -38.95 -43.80
CA PHE A 2 33.05 -39.81 -44.19
C PHE A 2 32.73 -41.11 -44.95
N ALA A 3 31.60 -41.78 -44.70
CA ALA A 3 31.23 -43.00 -45.43
C ALA A 3 31.06 -42.80 -46.95
N LYS A 4 30.58 -41.63 -47.40
CA LYS A 4 30.45 -41.33 -48.83
C LYS A 4 31.80 -41.07 -49.52
N LEU A 5 32.80 -40.59 -48.76
CA LEU A 5 34.15 -40.33 -49.30
C LEU A 5 34.90 -41.64 -49.59
N LYS A 6 34.81 -42.63 -48.68
CA LYS A 6 35.43 -43.95 -48.88
C LYS A 6 34.89 -44.71 -50.12
N LYS A 7 33.61 -44.53 -50.47
CA LYS A 7 33.05 -45.16 -51.68
C LYS A 7 33.61 -44.55 -52.96
N LYS A 8 33.74 -43.21 -53.03
CA LYS A 8 34.19 -42.51 -54.24
C LYS A 8 35.64 -42.84 -54.61
N ILE A 9 36.52 -42.97 -53.60
CA ILE A 9 37.92 -43.37 -53.78
C ILE A 9 38.05 -44.81 -54.34
N ALA A 10 37.07 -45.68 -54.11
CA ALA A 10 37.06 -47.04 -54.67
C ALA A 10 36.56 -47.10 -56.13
N GLU A 11 35.72 -46.14 -56.55
CA GLU A 11 35.16 -46.09 -57.91
C GLU A 11 36.11 -45.36 -58.90
N GLU A 12 36.89 -44.38 -58.44
CA GLU A 12 37.87 -43.65 -59.28
C GLU A 12 39.17 -44.44 -59.56
N ALA A 13 39.37 -45.61 -58.94
CA ALA A 13 40.56 -46.45 -59.09
C ALA A 13 40.51 -47.44 -60.28
N ALA A 14 39.41 -47.47 -61.06
CA ALA A 14 39.08 -48.59 -61.94
C ALA A 14 39.37 -48.38 -63.46
N THR A 15 39.79 -47.20 -63.89
CA THR A 15 39.88 -46.84 -65.33
C THR A 15 41.25 -46.27 -65.75
N ALA A 16 42.24 -47.17 -65.89
CA ALA A 16 43.51 -46.87 -66.55
C ALA A 16 43.85 -47.96 -67.59
N PRO A 17 43.78 -47.70 -68.90
CA PRO A 17 44.18 -48.66 -69.92
C PRO A 17 45.72 -48.80 -69.94
N ARG A 18 46.21 -50.04 -69.87
CA ARG A 18 47.64 -50.33 -70.05
C ARG A 18 48.03 -50.16 -71.52
N SER A 19 48.96 -49.26 -71.81
CA SER A 19 49.84 -49.37 -72.99
C SER A 19 51.27 -49.58 -72.50
N GLY A 20 51.96 -50.55 -73.08
CA GLY A 20 53.34 -50.90 -72.73
C GLY A 20 54.19 -51.02 -73.99
N VAL A 21 54.96 -49.98 -74.28
CA VAL A 21 56.00 -49.98 -75.32
C VAL A 21 57.26 -49.33 -74.74
N ARG A 22 58.43 -49.85 -75.11
CA ARG A 22 59.74 -49.37 -74.63
C ARG A 22 60.02 -47.93 -75.04
N ILE A 23 60.68 -47.19 -74.15
CA ILE A 23 61.44 -45.98 -74.45
C ILE A 23 62.88 -46.37 -74.82
N PRO A 24 63.39 -45.96 -75.99
CA PRO A 24 64.81 -45.67 -76.21
C PRO A 24 65.12 -44.22 -75.82
N ARG A 25 66.30 -43.95 -75.28
CA ARG A 25 66.71 -42.59 -74.89
C ARG A 25 67.04 -41.74 -76.12
N THR A 26 66.69 -40.46 -76.08
CA THR A 26 67.28 -39.42 -76.93
C THR A 26 68.71 -39.11 -76.48
N ILE A 27 69.62 -39.01 -77.43
CA ILE A 27 70.90 -38.28 -77.30
C ILE A 27 71.15 -37.56 -78.61
N SER A 28 71.29 -36.24 -78.56
CA SER A 28 71.58 -35.40 -79.71
C SER A 28 73.08 -35.14 -79.82
N LYS A 29 73.62 -35.16 -81.04
CA LYS A 29 74.57 -34.16 -81.56
C LYS A 29 74.82 -34.33 -83.06
N GLU A 30 75.02 -33.21 -83.75
CA GLU A 30 75.40 -33.19 -85.16
C GLU A 30 76.93 -33.30 -85.33
N SER A 31 77.41 -33.68 -86.54
CA SER A 31 78.44 -32.92 -87.29
C SER A 31 79.04 -33.69 -88.50
N ILE A 32 78.73 -33.22 -89.72
CA ILE A 32 79.58 -32.98 -90.94
C ILE A 32 80.68 -33.97 -91.41
N THR A 33 81.04 -33.83 -92.70
CA THR A 33 82.05 -34.53 -93.54
C THR A 33 81.60 -35.89 -94.13
N SER A 34 81.66 -36.22 -95.44
CA SER A 34 82.31 -35.78 -96.70
C SER A 34 83.45 -36.71 -97.19
N VAL A 35 83.67 -36.79 -98.52
CA VAL A 35 84.53 -37.76 -99.26
C VAL A 35 83.86 -39.14 -99.48
N GLY A 36 83.99 -39.84 -100.62
CA GLY A 36 84.47 -39.41 -101.95
C GLY A 36 85.18 -40.49 -102.81
N ALA A 37 84.64 -40.74 -104.02
CA ALA A 37 85.27 -41.33 -105.24
C ALA A 37 85.60 -42.85 -105.36
N ASP A 38 85.75 -43.25 -106.64
CA ASP A 38 86.40 -44.45 -107.25
C ASP A 38 85.85 -45.88 -107.02
N SER A 39 85.99 -46.86 -107.96
CA SER A 39 86.54 -46.84 -109.35
C SER A 39 86.06 -48.06 -110.18
N GLY A 40 86.18 -47.98 -111.53
CA GLY A 40 86.47 -49.11 -112.47
C GLY A 40 85.37 -50.17 -112.72
N ASP A 41 84.77 -50.31 -113.92
CA ASP A 41 85.28 -50.76 -115.25
C ASP A 41 85.78 -52.22 -115.33
N ASP A 42 85.14 -53.00 -116.22
CA ASP A 42 85.83 -53.86 -117.20
C ASP A 42 84.86 -54.32 -118.32
N PHE A 43 85.33 -54.43 -119.56
CA PHE A 43 84.50 -54.78 -120.73
C PHE A 43 85.26 -55.73 -121.67
N ALA A 44 84.65 -56.88 -122.02
CA ALA A 44 85.18 -57.80 -123.02
C ALA A 44 84.26 -57.84 -124.25
N SER A 45 84.84 -57.64 -125.44
CA SER A 45 84.13 -57.60 -126.72
C SER A 45 84.77 -58.60 -127.70
N ASP A 46 83.94 -59.46 -128.28
CA ASP A 46 84.23 -60.24 -129.49
C ASP A 46 82.89 -60.68 -130.14
N GLY A 47 82.81 -60.94 -131.45
CA GLY A 47 83.83 -60.83 -132.49
C GLY A 47 83.51 -61.76 -133.67
N SER A 48 83.38 -61.23 -134.89
CA SER A 48 82.99 -61.93 -136.14
C SER A 48 81.53 -62.47 -136.19
N SER A 49 80.73 -62.40 -137.26
CA SER A 49 80.90 -62.25 -138.72
C SER A 49 80.92 -63.57 -139.52
N SER A 50 79.75 -63.95 -140.05
CA SER A 50 79.59 -64.71 -141.29
C SER A 50 78.32 -64.22 -142.02
N ARG A 51 78.25 -64.39 -143.34
CA ARG A 51 77.50 -63.48 -144.23
C ARG A 51 76.10 -63.95 -144.68
N ASP A 52 75.55 -65.00 -144.06
CA ASP A 52 74.33 -65.68 -144.54
C ASP A 52 73.14 -65.67 -143.56
N ASP A 53 73.28 -65.09 -142.36
CA ASP A 53 72.33 -65.27 -141.24
C ASP A 53 71.56 -63.99 -140.83
N LEU A 54 71.46 -63.01 -141.73
CA LEU A 54 70.86 -61.69 -141.45
C LEU A 54 69.43 -61.75 -140.88
N PRO A 55 68.50 -62.57 -141.40
CA PRO A 55 67.14 -62.68 -140.87
C PRO A 55 67.11 -63.24 -139.45
N ALA A 56 67.96 -64.22 -139.14
CA ALA A 56 68.02 -64.86 -137.82
C ALA A 56 68.70 -63.98 -136.76
N GLN A 57 69.61 -63.08 -137.17
CA GLN A 57 70.13 -62.04 -136.27
C GLN A 57 69.08 -60.95 -136.00
N LEU A 58 68.30 -60.54 -136.99
CA LEU A 58 67.19 -59.58 -136.79
C LEU A 58 66.09 -60.16 -135.89
N LEU A 59 65.72 -61.43 -136.06
CA LEU A 59 64.81 -62.12 -135.14
C LEU A 59 65.36 -62.18 -133.72
N ARG A 60 66.62 -62.61 -133.53
CA ARG A 60 67.26 -62.67 -132.20
C ARG A 60 67.40 -61.29 -131.53
N ARG A 61 67.70 -60.23 -132.30
CA ARG A 61 67.69 -58.85 -131.78
C ARG A 61 66.28 -58.36 -131.43
N ASN A 62 65.27 -58.64 -132.25
CA ASN A 62 63.88 -58.31 -131.92
C ASN A 62 63.39 -59.05 -130.66
N ASP A 63 63.78 -60.31 -130.46
CA ASP A 63 63.48 -61.05 -129.22
C ASP A 63 64.29 -60.56 -128.01
N GLN A 64 65.47 -59.98 -128.21
CA GLN A 64 66.22 -59.30 -127.15
C GLN A 64 65.59 -57.94 -126.81
N ILE A 65 65.14 -57.17 -127.80
CA ILE A 65 64.39 -55.92 -127.64
C ILE A 65 63.09 -56.20 -126.86
N ARG A 66 62.27 -57.17 -127.29
CA ARG A 66 61.05 -57.59 -126.55
C ARG A 66 61.31 -57.95 -125.09
N ARG A 67 62.43 -58.60 -124.77
CA ARG A 67 62.83 -58.91 -123.38
C ARG A 67 63.27 -57.69 -122.58
N LEU A 68 63.85 -56.68 -123.23
CA LEU A 68 64.20 -55.41 -122.61
C LEU A 68 62.95 -54.52 -122.43
N GLU A 69 62.04 -54.49 -123.41
CA GLU A 69 60.73 -53.85 -123.33
C GLU A 69 59.87 -54.45 -122.21
N ALA A 70 59.84 -55.79 -122.08
CA ALA A 70 59.19 -56.48 -120.97
C ALA A 70 59.80 -56.07 -119.62
N LYS A 71 61.13 -56.10 -119.47
CA LYS A 71 61.81 -55.64 -118.24
C LYS A 71 61.58 -54.16 -117.93
N LEU A 72 61.52 -53.29 -118.94
CA LEU A 72 61.19 -51.88 -118.77
C LEU A 72 59.72 -51.69 -118.34
N SER A 73 58.81 -52.52 -118.85
CA SER A 73 57.42 -52.59 -118.39
C SER A 73 57.32 -53.09 -116.95
N ASP A 74 58.08 -54.12 -116.57
CA ASP A 74 58.14 -54.66 -115.21
C ASP A 74 58.67 -53.60 -114.23
N TYR A 75 59.76 -52.90 -114.56
CA TYR A 75 60.29 -51.80 -113.75
C TYR A 75 59.31 -50.61 -113.70
N ALA A 76 58.60 -50.30 -114.79
CA ALA A 76 57.59 -49.24 -114.80
C ALA A 76 56.39 -49.58 -113.90
N GLU A 77 55.93 -50.85 -113.86
CA GLU A 77 54.86 -51.25 -112.93
C GLU A 77 55.37 -51.38 -111.49
N GLN A 78 56.62 -51.82 -111.26
CA GLN A 78 57.24 -51.74 -109.94
C GLN A 78 57.31 -50.29 -109.43
N LEU A 79 57.70 -49.33 -110.26
CA LEU A 79 57.68 -47.90 -109.91
C LEU A 79 56.27 -47.39 -109.64
N ARG A 80 55.25 -47.80 -110.42
CA ARG A 80 53.84 -47.50 -110.11
C ARG A 80 53.38 -48.12 -108.80
N ILE A 81 53.81 -49.34 -108.47
CA ILE A 81 53.49 -50.01 -107.20
C ILE A 81 54.16 -49.27 -106.04
N MET A 82 55.44 -48.90 -106.17
CA MET A 82 56.17 -48.10 -105.18
C MET A 82 55.58 -46.70 -104.98
N GLN A 83 55.11 -46.05 -106.05
CA GLN A 83 54.36 -44.80 -105.92
C GLN A 83 53.02 -45.03 -105.21
N LYS A 84 52.21 -46.01 -105.64
CA LYS A 84 50.94 -46.39 -104.99
C LYS A 84 51.11 -46.78 -103.51
N THR A 85 52.28 -47.26 -103.06
CA THR A 85 52.56 -47.51 -101.63
C THR A 85 53.05 -46.26 -100.91
N LYS A 86 53.88 -45.42 -101.55
CA LYS A 86 54.24 -44.08 -101.05
C LYS A 86 52.98 -43.24 -100.80
N ASP A 87 52.11 -43.08 -101.79
CA ASP A 87 50.87 -42.29 -101.69
C ASP A 87 49.99 -42.75 -100.51
N LYS A 88 49.89 -44.07 -100.31
CA LYS A 88 49.14 -44.66 -99.18
C LYS A 88 49.78 -44.37 -97.82
N LEU A 89 51.11 -44.34 -97.74
CA LEU A 89 51.84 -44.01 -96.51
C LEU A 89 51.77 -42.51 -96.20
N GLU A 90 51.83 -41.65 -97.22
CA GLU A 90 51.62 -40.20 -97.07
C GLU A 90 50.20 -39.90 -96.58
N ILE A 91 49.17 -40.47 -97.21
CA ILE A 91 47.76 -40.37 -96.76
C ILE A 91 47.56 -40.96 -95.35
N ALA A 92 48.29 -42.02 -94.98
CA ALA A 92 48.21 -42.59 -93.63
C ALA A 92 48.89 -41.69 -92.57
N LEU A 93 50.01 -41.04 -92.93
CA LEU A 93 50.73 -40.11 -92.09
C LEU A 93 49.93 -38.81 -91.88
N GLU A 94 49.38 -38.24 -92.95
CA GLU A 94 48.49 -37.07 -92.93
C GLU A 94 47.28 -37.33 -92.02
N ARG A 95 46.56 -38.43 -92.22
CA ARG A 95 45.45 -38.84 -91.35
C ARG A 95 45.87 -39.06 -89.89
N HIS A 96 47.08 -39.56 -89.64
CA HIS A 96 47.59 -39.70 -88.28
C HIS A 96 47.89 -38.33 -87.63
N GLN A 97 48.41 -37.37 -88.40
CA GLN A 97 48.63 -35.99 -87.96
C GLN A 97 47.30 -35.30 -87.69
N ASP A 98 46.33 -35.36 -88.60
CA ASP A 98 44.96 -34.84 -88.42
C ASP A 98 44.28 -35.41 -87.17
N LEU A 99 44.31 -36.73 -87.00
CA LEU A 99 43.74 -37.39 -85.82
C LEU A 99 44.48 -37.05 -84.52
N SER A 100 45.73 -36.60 -84.60
CA SER A 100 46.49 -36.12 -83.44
C SER A 100 46.15 -34.67 -83.12
N ILE A 101 46.15 -33.78 -84.12
CA ILE A 101 45.76 -32.38 -84.02
C ILE A 101 44.32 -32.27 -83.49
N LYS A 102 43.39 -33.05 -84.05
CA LYS A 102 42.00 -33.08 -83.62
C LYS A 102 41.86 -33.53 -82.17
N LYS A 103 42.58 -34.56 -81.72
CA LYS A 103 42.57 -34.97 -80.30
C LYS A 103 43.06 -33.86 -79.37
N PHE A 104 44.07 -33.09 -79.76
CA PHE A 104 44.52 -31.93 -78.99
C PHE A 104 43.49 -30.79 -79.01
N GLN A 105 42.77 -30.58 -80.12
CA GLN A 105 41.65 -29.63 -80.20
C GLN A 105 40.48 -30.07 -79.29
N ASP A 106 40.00 -31.31 -79.42
CA ASP A 106 38.94 -31.89 -78.59
C ASP A 106 39.28 -31.81 -77.09
N GLN A 107 40.55 -32.04 -76.71
CA GLN A 107 41.04 -31.87 -75.33
C GLN A 107 41.07 -30.40 -74.88
N ASN A 108 41.55 -29.48 -75.73
CA ASN A 108 41.59 -28.06 -75.42
C ASN A 108 40.17 -27.48 -75.26
N GLU A 109 39.24 -27.84 -76.15
CA GLU A 109 37.83 -27.45 -76.09
C GLU A 109 37.14 -27.99 -74.83
N THR A 110 37.35 -29.27 -74.49
CA THR A 110 36.77 -29.84 -73.25
C THR A 110 37.37 -29.25 -71.98
N HIS A 111 38.66 -28.89 -71.96
CA HIS A 111 39.26 -28.12 -70.86
C HIS A 111 38.70 -26.68 -70.78
N GLN A 112 38.54 -25.98 -71.90
CA GLN A 112 37.96 -24.63 -71.94
C GLN A 112 36.49 -24.62 -71.51
N ALA A 113 35.67 -25.56 -72.00
CA ALA A 113 34.29 -25.74 -71.58
C ALA A 113 34.17 -26.10 -70.09
N SER A 114 35.11 -26.87 -69.54
CA SER A 114 35.16 -27.18 -68.10
C SER A 114 35.52 -25.94 -67.27
N ARG A 115 36.44 -25.11 -67.76
CA ARG A 115 36.81 -23.83 -67.12
C ARG A 115 35.67 -22.80 -67.19
N ALA A 116 34.95 -22.72 -68.31
CA ALA A 116 33.77 -21.87 -68.46
C ALA A 116 32.67 -22.26 -67.46
N LYS A 117 32.30 -23.54 -67.40
CA LYS A 117 31.32 -24.06 -66.42
C LYS A 117 31.73 -23.82 -64.96
N MET A 118 33.03 -23.82 -64.66
CA MET A 118 33.52 -23.48 -63.33
C MET A 118 33.37 -21.98 -63.02
N ALA A 119 33.60 -21.10 -64.00
CA ALA A 119 33.36 -19.66 -63.86
C ALA A 119 31.86 -19.35 -63.72
N GLU A 120 31.00 -19.92 -64.57
CA GLU A 120 29.54 -19.81 -64.48
C GLU A 120 29.02 -20.33 -63.13
N GLY A 121 29.54 -21.47 -62.65
CA GLY A 121 29.21 -22.00 -61.33
C GLY A 121 29.65 -21.09 -60.17
N MET A 122 30.69 -20.28 -60.38
CA MET A 122 31.17 -19.30 -59.40
C MET A 122 30.36 -18.00 -59.44
N THR A 123 29.99 -17.47 -60.62
CA THR A 123 29.11 -16.28 -60.71
C THR A 123 27.73 -16.57 -60.14
N LEU A 124 27.13 -17.72 -60.51
CA LEU A 124 25.84 -18.18 -59.95
C LEU A 124 25.90 -18.45 -58.42
N ALA A 125 27.08 -18.64 -57.84
CA ALA A 125 27.27 -18.77 -56.39
C ALA A 125 27.40 -17.40 -55.70
N LEU A 126 28.01 -16.42 -56.37
CA LEU A 126 28.09 -15.03 -55.91
C LEU A 126 26.73 -14.34 -55.99
N GLU A 127 26.03 -14.43 -57.13
CA GLU A 127 24.69 -13.87 -57.33
C GLU A 127 23.69 -14.37 -56.26
N LYS A 128 23.76 -15.65 -55.89
CA LYS A 128 22.94 -16.23 -54.80
C LYS A 128 23.33 -15.69 -53.43
N LYS A 129 24.61 -15.39 -53.20
CA LYS A 129 25.07 -14.78 -51.94
C LYS A 129 24.67 -13.32 -51.85
N ASP A 130 24.71 -12.58 -52.95
CA ASP A 130 24.25 -11.20 -53.00
C ASP A 130 22.72 -11.13 -52.80
N GLN A 131 21.95 -12.04 -53.41
CA GLN A 131 20.51 -12.20 -53.16
C GLN A 131 20.22 -12.56 -51.68
N GLU A 132 20.95 -13.52 -51.10
CA GLU A 132 20.87 -13.84 -49.67
C GLU A 132 21.20 -12.65 -48.75
N TRP A 133 22.02 -11.70 -49.19
CA TRP A 133 22.33 -10.49 -48.43
C TRP A 133 21.26 -9.42 -48.61
N ILE A 134 20.74 -9.22 -49.83
CA ILE A 134 19.62 -8.31 -50.12
C ILE A 134 18.39 -8.69 -49.29
N GLU A 135 18.05 -9.98 -49.23
CA GLU A 135 16.92 -10.47 -48.43
C GLU A 135 17.11 -10.19 -46.93
N LYS A 136 18.30 -10.48 -46.38
CA LYS A 136 18.63 -10.15 -44.97
C LYS A 136 18.59 -8.65 -44.69
N MET A 137 19.08 -7.81 -45.60
CA MET A 137 19.02 -6.35 -45.45
C MET A 137 17.57 -5.86 -45.46
N ALA A 138 16.73 -6.38 -46.36
CA ALA A 138 15.32 -6.05 -46.42
C ALA A 138 14.56 -6.50 -45.15
N ASP A 139 14.91 -7.65 -44.56
CA ASP A 139 14.34 -8.09 -43.29
C ASP A 139 14.80 -7.23 -42.11
N VAL A 140 16.08 -6.86 -42.04
CA VAL A 140 16.60 -5.90 -41.03
C VAL A 140 15.96 -4.51 -41.18
N GLU A 141 15.63 -4.08 -42.39
CA GLU A 141 14.89 -2.83 -42.62
C GLU A 141 13.42 -2.92 -42.18
N LYS A 142 12.76 -4.08 -42.34
CA LYS A 142 11.42 -4.34 -41.77
C LYS A 142 11.46 -4.34 -40.24
N GLU A 143 12.44 -5.00 -39.62
CA GLU A 143 12.62 -4.99 -38.16
C GLU A 143 12.89 -3.57 -37.64
N LYS A 144 13.79 -2.82 -38.29
CA LYS A 144 14.09 -1.42 -37.96
C LYS A 144 12.86 -0.52 -38.04
N THR A 145 12.05 -0.65 -39.09
CA THR A 145 10.84 0.16 -39.26
C THR A 145 9.74 -0.22 -38.27
N ALA A 146 9.55 -1.52 -37.99
CA ALA A 146 8.64 -1.99 -36.94
C ALA A 146 9.04 -1.50 -35.54
N LEU A 147 10.34 -1.56 -35.19
CA LEU A 147 10.85 -1.05 -33.92
C LEU A 147 10.76 0.48 -33.82
N SER A 148 10.87 1.20 -34.94
CA SER A 148 10.68 2.66 -34.98
C SER A 148 9.21 3.02 -34.73
N ALA A 149 8.27 2.33 -35.39
CA ALA A 149 6.84 2.52 -35.17
C ALA A 149 6.41 2.20 -33.72
N GLN A 150 6.97 1.14 -33.11
CA GLN A 150 6.73 0.83 -31.69
C GLN A 150 7.28 1.91 -30.73
N LEU A 151 8.39 2.57 -31.10
CA LEU A 151 8.94 3.68 -30.33
C LEU A 151 8.06 4.94 -30.45
N GLU A 152 7.56 5.23 -31.65
CA GLU A 152 6.63 6.33 -31.90
C GLU A 152 5.29 6.10 -31.17
N GLU A 153 4.72 4.89 -31.21
CA GLU A 153 3.52 4.53 -30.46
C GLU A 153 3.72 4.68 -28.94
N MET A 154 4.86 4.22 -28.40
CA MET A 154 5.21 4.44 -26.98
C MET A 154 5.34 5.93 -26.63
N MET A 155 5.87 6.75 -27.55
CA MET A 155 5.97 8.19 -27.37
C MET A 155 4.58 8.86 -27.37
N GLU A 156 3.71 8.52 -28.32
CA GLU A 156 2.32 9.01 -28.37
C GLU A 156 1.53 8.57 -27.14
N GLN A 157 1.66 7.31 -26.70
CA GLN A 157 1.06 6.83 -25.45
C GLN A 157 1.56 7.63 -24.25
N SER A 158 2.85 7.98 -24.19
CA SER A 158 3.41 8.81 -23.12
C SER A 158 2.88 10.24 -23.12
N LEU A 159 2.71 10.85 -24.29
CA LEU A 159 2.12 12.19 -24.46
C LEU A 159 0.64 12.19 -24.10
N ALA A 160 -0.12 11.18 -24.53
CA ALA A 160 -1.53 11.03 -24.18
C ALA A 160 -1.75 10.72 -22.68
N LEU A 161 -0.77 10.10 -22.00
CA LEU A 161 -0.77 9.97 -20.54
C LEU A 161 -0.41 11.27 -19.83
N PHE A 162 0.44 12.12 -20.43
CA PHE A 162 0.76 13.45 -19.91
C PHE A 162 -0.43 14.42 -20.04
N GLN A 163 -1.09 14.48 -21.21
CA GLN A 163 -2.32 15.27 -21.39
C GLN A 163 -3.40 14.88 -20.38
N LYS A 164 -3.66 13.57 -20.20
CA LYS A 164 -4.58 13.06 -19.17
C LYS A 164 -4.14 13.33 -17.74
N ARG A 165 -2.86 13.66 -17.52
CA ARG A 165 -2.35 14.11 -16.21
C ARG A 165 -2.71 15.57 -15.98
N ASP A 166 -2.48 16.42 -16.98
CA ASP A 166 -2.83 17.83 -16.95
C ASP A 166 -4.35 18.02 -16.82
N ASP A 167 -5.15 17.29 -17.61
CA ASP A 167 -6.63 17.26 -17.51
C ASP A 167 -7.11 16.92 -16.09
N LEU A 168 -6.46 15.93 -15.44
CA LEU A 168 -6.82 15.51 -14.08
C LEU A 168 -6.40 16.53 -13.03
N ASP A 169 -5.21 17.11 -13.15
CA ASP A 169 -4.71 18.13 -12.22
C ASP A 169 -5.53 19.45 -12.37
N GLU A 170 -6.04 19.79 -13.57
CA GLU A 170 -7.04 20.85 -13.79
C GLU A 170 -8.39 20.52 -13.12
N LEU A 171 -8.91 19.31 -13.32
CA LEU A 171 -10.16 18.85 -12.70
C LEU A 171 -10.07 18.82 -11.16
N GLU A 172 -8.93 18.43 -10.59
CA GLU A 172 -8.66 18.57 -9.16
C GLU A 172 -8.64 20.05 -8.72
N GLY A 173 -8.13 20.96 -9.56
CA GLY A 173 -8.21 22.41 -9.36
C GLY A 173 -9.64 22.93 -9.28
N PHE A 174 -10.51 22.55 -10.23
CA PHE A 174 -11.93 22.89 -10.21
C PHE A 174 -12.66 22.30 -8.99
N GLN A 175 -12.41 21.04 -8.64
CA GLN A 175 -12.97 20.41 -7.44
C GLN A 175 -12.52 21.12 -6.16
N GLN A 176 -11.26 21.53 -6.05
CA GLN A 176 -10.76 22.33 -4.93
C GLN A 176 -11.43 23.71 -4.87
N GLN A 177 -11.72 24.34 -6.01
CA GLN A 177 -12.45 25.61 -6.07
C GLN A 177 -13.90 25.46 -5.58
N GLU A 178 -14.62 24.41 -6.01
CA GLU A 178 -15.99 24.15 -5.54
C GLU A 178 -16.03 23.75 -4.06
N LEU A 179 -15.09 22.91 -3.60
CA LEU A 179 -14.94 22.60 -2.18
C LEU A 179 -14.65 23.86 -1.35
N ALA A 180 -13.91 24.84 -1.88
CA ALA A 180 -13.69 26.13 -1.23
C ALA A 180 -14.96 27.00 -1.19
N LYS A 181 -15.73 27.06 -2.30
CA LYS A 181 -17.04 27.74 -2.37
C LYS A 181 -18.03 27.14 -1.36
N VAL A 182 -18.22 25.82 -1.37
CA VAL A 182 -19.08 25.08 -0.44
C VAL A 182 -18.65 25.28 1.01
N LYS A 183 -17.34 25.20 1.30
CA LYS A 183 -16.78 25.45 2.64
C LYS A 183 -17.05 26.88 3.12
N HIS A 184 -16.97 27.89 2.26
CA HIS A 184 -17.31 29.28 2.60
C HIS A 184 -18.81 29.45 2.87
N MET A 185 -19.67 28.80 2.07
CA MET A 185 -21.12 28.80 2.31
C MET A 185 -21.48 28.11 3.63
N LEU A 186 -20.89 26.95 3.92
CA LEU A 186 -21.09 26.24 5.19
C LEU A 186 -20.60 27.06 6.39
N LEU A 187 -19.44 27.70 6.29
CA LEU A 187 -18.91 28.54 7.37
C LEU A 187 -19.77 29.79 7.62
N ARG A 188 -20.27 30.45 6.57
CA ARG A 188 -21.30 31.50 6.70
C ARG A 188 -22.59 30.99 7.34
N LYS A 189 -23.00 29.75 7.06
CA LYS A 189 -24.20 29.14 7.67
C LYS A 189 -23.98 28.76 9.13
N GLU A 190 -22.79 28.27 9.50
CA GLU A 190 -22.38 28.05 10.89
C GLU A 190 -22.34 29.37 11.68
N GLU A 191 -21.85 30.45 11.07
CA GLU A 191 -21.88 31.81 11.64
C GLU A 191 -23.31 32.32 11.84
N GLN A 192 -24.20 32.16 10.84
CA GLN A 192 -25.62 32.54 10.93
C GLN A 192 -26.36 31.75 12.01
N LEU A 193 -26.20 30.42 12.05
CA LEU A 193 -26.79 29.57 13.09
C LEU A 193 -26.29 29.99 14.47
N SER A 194 -24.98 30.24 14.64
CA SER A 194 -24.44 30.66 15.93
C SER A 194 -24.87 32.08 16.33
N GLN A 195 -25.25 32.95 15.40
CA GLN A 195 -25.94 34.21 15.71
C GLN A 195 -27.35 33.95 16.24
N GLN A 196 -28.13 33.12 15.56
CA GLN A 196 -29.49 32.73 15.97
C GLN A 196 -29.51 32.02 17.34
N GLU A 197 -28.55 31.13 17.62
CA GLU A 197 -28.35 30.52 18.94
C GLU A 197 -28.17 31.56 20.05
N ARG A 198 -27.41 32.63 19.79
CA ARG A 198 -27.17 33.72 20.76
C ARG A 198 -28.40 34.60 20.94
N GLU A 199 -29.24 34.76 19.92
CA GLU A 199 -30.51 35.47 20.00
C GLU A 199 -31.56 34.67 20.78
N LEU A 200 -31.66 33.35 20.53
CA LEU A 200 -32.47 32.44 21.32
C LEU A 200 -32.04 32.43 22.80
N GLN A 201 -30.73 32.38 23.09
CA GLN A 201 -30.22 32.46 24.47
C GLN A 201 -30.56 33.78 25.17
N LYS A 202 -30.59 34.91 24.45
CA LYS A 202 -31.09 36.19 24.99
C LYS A 202 -32.60 36.11 25.27
N LYS A 203 -33.39 35.58 24.34
CA LYS A 203 -34.85 35.45 24.51
C LYS A 203 -35.21 34.50 25.66
N ASP A 204 -34.50 33.39 25.83
CA ASP A 204 -34.62 32.54 27.01
C ASP A 204 -34.29 33.29 28.31
N ALA A 205 -33.23 34.11 28.32
CA ALA A 205 -32.89 34.92 29.50
C ALA A 205 -33.97 35.97 29.83
N GLU A 206 -34.54 36.63 28.82
CA GLU A 206 -35.68 37.55 28.95
C GLU A 206 -36.91 36.83 29.51
N VAL A 207 -37.31 35.70 28.92
CA VAL A 207 -38.44 34.87 29.38
C VAL A 207 -38.23 34.36 30.81
N GLN A 208 -37.00 34.01 31.19
CA GLN A 208 -36.66 33.62 32.56
C GLN A 208 -36.67 34.81 33.53
N SER A 209 -36.46 36.06 33.09
CA SER A 209 -36.70 37.24 33.94
C SER A 209 -38.20 37.46 34.14
N ALA A 210 -38.97 37.50 33.04
CA ALA A 210 -40.42 37.65 33.08
C ALA A 210 -41.10 36.59 33.96
N LYS A 211 -40.65 35.33 33.92
CA LYS A 211 -41.14 34.26 34.81
C LYS A 211 -40.86 34.54 36.30
N ARG A 212 -39.69 35.09 36.65
CA ARG A 212 -39.35 35.49 38.04
C ARG A 212 -40.12 36.73 38.50
N GLU A 213 -40.41 37.65 37.59
CA GLU A 213 -41.21 38.84 37.87
C GLU A 213 -42.68 38.46 38.06
N LEU A 214 -43.22 37.57 37.23
CA LEU A 214 -44.56 37.01 37.38
C LEU A 214 -44.71 36.17 38.66
N SER A 215 -43.68 35.42 39.07
CA SER A 215 -43.71 34.71 40.37
C SER A 215 -43.67 35.67 41.57
N LYS A 216 -42.91 36.77 41.48
CA LYS A 216 -42.96 37.85 42.49
C LYS A 216 -44.32 38.54 42.53
N ALA A 217 -44.94 38.77 41.38
CA ALA A 217 -46.27 39.37 41.29
C ALA A 217 -47.34 38.46 41.93
N ARG A 218 -47.31 37.15 41.65
CA ARG A 218 -48.17 36.16 42.31
C ARG A 218 -47.98 36.12 43.82
N GLY A 219 -46.73 36.13 44.32
CA GLY A 219 -46.47 36.17 45.76
C GLY A 219 -46.99 37.45 46.45
N LYS A 220 -46.98 38.59 45.76
CA LYS A 220 -47.64 39.82 46.24
C LYS A 220 -49.16 39.72 46.22
N LEU A 221 -49.73 39.11 45.18
CA LEU A 221 -51.18 38.90 45.08
C LEU A 221 -51.68 38.04 46.24
N GLN A 222 -51.00 36.92 46.52
CA GLN A 222 -51.34 36.03 47.64
C GLN A 222 -51.25 36.71 49.02
N LEU A 223 -50.31 37.63 49.21
CA LEU A 223 -50.22 38.42 50.44
C LEU A 223 -51.40 39.41 50.56
N LEU A 224 -51.84 40.02 49.45
CA LEU A 224 -53.01 40.91 49.43
C LEU A 224 -54.32 40.13 49.60
N GLU A 225 -54.42 38.92 49.03
CA GLU A 225 -55.54 37.99 49.25
C GLU A 225 -55.65 37.62 50.74
N GLN A 226 -54.54 37.27 51.39
CA GLN A 226 -54.50 37.01 52.85
C GLN A 226 -54.91 38.23 53.68
N GLN A 227 -54.37 39.41 53.37
CA GLN A 227 -54.75 40.66 54.06
C GLN A 227 -56.23 41.03 53.85
N HIS A 228 -56.79 40.70 52.69
CA HIS A 228 -58.22 40.88 52.42
C HIS A 228 -59.08 39.88 53.21
N GLU A 229 -58.69 38.59 53.26
CA GLU A 229 -59.35 37.60 54.12
C GLU A 229 -59.33 37.99 55.60
N GLU A 230 -58.19 38.45 56.12
CA GLU A 230 -58.06 38.94 57.50
C GLU A 230 -58.96 40.15 57.75
N SER A 231 -59.01 41.11 56.82
CA SER A 231 -59.89 42.27 56.89
C SER A 231 -61.37 41.90 56.85
N CYS A 232 -61.75 40.89 56.06
CA CYS A 232 -63.12 40.38 56.00
C CYS A 232 -63.54 39.67 57.29
N ARG A 233 -62.63 38.89 57.91
CA ARG A 233 -62.89 38.25 59.21
C ARG A 233 -63.11 39.30 60.31
N LEU A 234 -62.24 40.30 60.39
CA LEU A 234 -62.39 41.43 61.30
C LEU A 234 -63.69 42.21 61.09
N ASN A 235 -64.13 42.40 59.84
CA ASN A 235 -65.45 43.00 59.58
C ASN A 235 -66.59 42.11 60.09
N THR A 236 -66.56 40.79 59.86
CA THR A 236 -67.61 39.91 60.38
C THR A 236 -67.62 39.81 61.91
N GLU A 237 -66.47 39.90 62.58
CA GLU A 237 -66.37 39.99 64.03
C GLU A 237 -66.98 41.31 64.55
N LEU A 238 -66.67 42.44 63.90
CA LEU A 238 -67.24 43.76 64.21
C LEU A 238 -68.74 43.87 63.88
N GLU A 239 -69.26 43.08 62.93
CA GLU A 239 -70.69 42.98 62.64
C GLU A 239 -71.42 42.21 63.76
N ILE A 240 -70.86 41.09 64.23
CA ILE A 240 -71.39 40.34 65.38
C ILE A 240 -71.38 41.20 66.66
N GLU A 241 -70.27 41.89 66.96
CA GLU A 241 -70.20 42.81 68.12
C GLU A 241 -71.27 43.92 68.05
N ARG A 242 -71.62 44.39 66.84
CA ARG A 242 -72.69 45.39 66.64
C ARG A 242 -74.07 44.80 66.84
N GLU A 243 -74.31 43.56 66.41
CA GLU A 243 -75.59 42.87 66.64
C GLU A 243 -75.80 42.60 68.15
N ASP A 244 -74.77 42.13 68.86
CA ASP A 244 -74.82 41.95 70.33
C ASP A 244 -75.08 43.29 71.06
N LEU A 245 -74.40 44.37 70.66
CA LEU A 245 -74.63 45.70 71.22
C LEU A 245 -76.03 46.25 70.90
N LEU A 246 -76.60 45.93 69.74
CA LEU A 246 -77.98 46.28 69.39
C LEU A 246 -78.99 45.49 70.23
N LEU A 247 -78.77 44.19 70.47
CA LEU A 247 -79.62 43.38 71.36
C LEU A 247 -79.58 43.89 72.80
N LEU A 248 -78.39 44.21 73.33
CA LEU A 248 -78.23 44.84 74.64
C LEU A 248 -78.91 46.21 74.72
N ARG A 249 -78.85 47.00 73.64
CA ARG A 249 -79.55 48.29 73.55
C ARG A 249 -81.07 48.10 73.51
N GLU A 250 -81.59 47.13 72.75
CA GLU A 250 -83.02 46.80 72.77
C GLU A 250 -83.49 46.33 74.14
N GLU A 251 -82.70 45.52 74.85
CA GLU A 251 -82.99 45.13 76.23
C GLU A 251 -83.03 46.34 77.17
N ALA A 252 -82.12 47.30 77.01
CA ALA A 252 -82.13 48.54 77.78
C ALA A 252 -83.35 49.40 77.45
N ASP A 253 -83.68 49.58 76.18
CA ASP A 253 -84.88 50.31 75.72
C ASP A 253 -86.17 49.63 76.26
N LYS A 254 -86.26 48.29 76.25
CA LYS A 254 -87.38 47.52 76.83
C LYS A 254 -87.50 47.76 78.35
N LYS A 255 -86.39 47.66 79.09
CA LYS A 255 -86.35 47.92 80.54
C LYS A 255 -86.72 49.38 80.87
N THR A 256 -86.31 50.33 80.05
CA THR A 256 -86.71 51.74 80.18
C THR A 256 -88.22 51.90 79.95
N GLY A 257 -88.77 51.30 78.90
CA GLY A 257 -90.22 51.31 78.64
C GLY A 257 -91.06 50.65 79.76
N GLU A 258 -90.57 49.57 80.38
CA GLU A 258 -91.20 49.01 81.57
C GLU A 258 -91.19 49.97 82.76
N LEU A 259 -90.08 50.69 82.99
CA LEU A 259 -89.97 51.68 84.06
C LEU A 259 -90.85 52.91 83.79
N GLU A 260 -90.90 53.39 82.54
CA GLU A 260 -91.82 54.45 82.11
C GLU A 260 -93.29 54.04 82.28
N GLY A 261 -93.65 52.80 81.96
CA GLY A 261 -94.98 52.24 82.19
C GLY A 261 -95.36 52.25 83.68
N ARG A 262 -94.48 51.72 84.55
CA ARG A 262 -94.69 51.76 86.02
C ARG A 262 -94.76 53.18 86.56
N CYS A 263 -94.00 54.13 85.99
CA CYS A 263 -94.11 55.55 86.32
C CYS A 263 -95.48 56.11 85.91
N GLN A 264 -96.03 55.75 84.75
CA GLN A 264 -97.37 56.16 84.32
C GLN A 264 -98.47 55.57 85.20
N GLU A 265 -98.35 54.29 85.59
CA GLU A 265 -99.24 53.63 86.57
C GLU A 265 -99.24 54.38 87.91
N LEU A 266 -98.06 54.72 88.45
CA LEU A 266 -97.93 55.49 89.68
C LEU A 266 -98.54 56.89 89.57
N HIS A 267 -98.37 57.60 88.44
CA HIS A 267 -99.02 58.89 88.21
C HIS A 267 -100.55 58.76 88.18
N SER A 268 -101.08 57.70 87.56
CA SER A 268 -102.52 57.42 87.52
C SER A 268 -103.09 57.18 88.93
N VAL A 269 -102.38 56.40 89.76
CA VAL A 269 -102.76 56.18 91.18
C VAL A 269 -102.70 57.48 91.99
N ILE A 270 -101.67 58.31 91.80
CA ILE A 270 -101.55 59.61 92.47
C ILE A 270 -102.71 60.54 92.05
N GLN A 271 -103.07 60.57 90.76
CA GLN A 271 -104.22 61.33 90.29
C GLN A 271 -105.53 60.83 90.91
N GLN A 272 -105.78 59.51 90.91
CA GLN A 272 -106.99 58.94 91.50
C GLN A 272 -107.12 59.26 92.99
N VAL A 273 -106.03 59.13 93.76
CA VAL A 273 -106.00 59.52 95.19
C VAL A 273 -106.26 61.02 95.37
N SER A 274 -105.80 61.86 94.46
CA SER A 274 -106.06 63.30 94.48
C SER A 274 -107.54 63.62 94.20
N GLU A 275 -108.17 62.93 93.25
CA GLU A 275 -109.60 63.04 92.96
C GLU A 275 -110.46 62.54 94.13
N ASP A 276 -110.09 61.43 94.76
CA ASP A 276 -110.83 60.88 95.91
C ASP A 276 -110.68 61.76 97.17
N PHE A 277 -109.54 62.44 97.37
CA PHE A 277 -109.36 63.46 98.40
C PHE A 277 -110.27 64.67 98.18
N GLN A 278 -110.40 65.15 96.94
CA GLN A 278 -111.34 66.23 96.60
C GLN A 278 -112.80 65.85 96.88
N LYS A 279 -113.21 64.63 96.54
CA LYS A 279 -114.56 64.11 96.85
C LYS A 279 -114.81 64.07 98.37
N ALA A 280 -113.82 63.63 99.15
CA ALA A 280 -113.93 63.57 100.61
C ALA A 280 -114.22 64.95 101.22
N ALA A 281 -113.45 65.98 100.83
CA ALA A 281 -113.60 67.36 101.32
C ALA A 281 -114.99 67.96 101.04
N VAL A 282 -115.57 67.72 99.85
CA VAL A 282 -116.96 68.16 99.56
C VAL A 282 -117.96 67.53 100.53
N THR A 283 -117.79 66.24 100.86
CA THR A 283 -118.65 65.58 101.86
C THR A 283 -118.37 66.00 103.31
N GLU A 284 -117.33 66.80 103.57
CA GLU A 284 -117.05 67.40 104.87
C GLU A 284 -117.82 68.71 105.01
N GLU A 285 -117.71 69.63 104.04
CA GLU A 285 -118.47 70.89 103.99
C GLU A 285 -119.98 70.70 104.18
N ASP A 286 -120.58 69.71 103.50
CA ASP A 286 -122.03 69.43 103.60
C ASP A 286 -122.46 68.97 105.00
N LYS A 287 -121.56 68.37 105.79
CA LYS A 287 -121.83 67.98 107.18
C LYS A 287 -121.71 69.17 108.13
N GLU A 288 -120.76 70.07 107.89
CA GLU A 288 -120.61 71.31 108.67
C GLU A 288 -121.84 72.22 108.53
N ARG A 289 -122.37 72.38 107.30
CA ARG A 289 -123.63 73.10 107.03
C ARG A 289 -124.79 72.55 107.87
N LEU A 290 -124.96 71.24 107.89
CA LEU A 290 -126.05 70.57 108.62
C LEU A 290 -125.95 70.75 110.15
N LEU A 291 -124.73 70.79 110.70
CA LEU A 291 -124.49 71.03 112.13
C LEU A 291 -124.86 72.46 112.54
N ALA A 292 -124.53 73.45 111.71
CA ALA A 292 -124.84 74.86 111.98
C ALA A 292 -126.35 75.11 112.10
N ASP A 293 -127.17 74.49 111.25
CA ASP A 293 -128.64 74.66 111.29
C ASP A 293 -129.32 73.97 112.46
N LEU A 294 -128.74 72.86 112.96
CA LEU A 294 -129.17 72.24 114.20
C LEU A 294 -128.85 73.12 115.42
N GLN A 295 -127.66 73.75 115.45
CA GLN A 295 -127.29 74.69 116.52
C GLN A 295 -128.24 75.90 116.59
N LYS A 296 -128.60 76.51 115.45
CA LYS A 296 -129.60 77.60 115.39
C LYS A 296 -130.93 77.19 116.06
N LYS A 297 -131.43 75.98 115.76
CA LYS A 297 -132.69 75.46 116.33
C LYS A 297 -132.62 75.23 117.84
N VAL A 298 -131.49 74.78 118.38
CA VAL A 298 -131.29 74.66 119.83
C VAL A 298 -131.36 76.04 120.50
N THR A 299 -130.62 77.04 119.99
CA THR A 299 -130.63 78.40 120.56
C THR A 299 -132.00 79.10 120.52
N SER A 300 -132.86 78.73 119.55
CA SER A 300 -134.24 79.21 119.46
C SER A 300 -135.13 78.61 120.57
N LEU A 301 -134.99 77.31 120.85
CA LEU A 301 -135.81 76.61 121.83
C LEU A 301 -135.43 76.96 123.29
N ASP A 302 -134.14 77.12 123.59
CA ASP A 302 -133.70 77.54 124.94
C ASP A 302 -134.28 78.90 125.34
N ARG A 303 -134.36 79.86 124.41
CA ARG A 303 -134.88 81.20 124.69
C ARG A 303 -136.38 81.21 125.06
N ARG A 304 -137.13 80.17 124.69
CA ARG A 304 -138.57 80.02 124.97
C ARG A 304 -138.91 79.44 126.34
N LEU A 305 -137.93 78.87 127.05
CA LEU A 305 -138.16 78.10 128.28
C LEU A 305 -138.02 78.89 129.60
N GLN A 306 -137.74 80.20 129.54
CA GLN A 306 -137.63 81.07 130.72
C GLN A 306 -138.58 82.28 130.55
N GLY A 307 -139.74 82.21 131.20
CA GLY A 307 -140.89 83.10 130.94
C GLY A 307 -140.99 84.35 131.83
N ASN A 308 -142.19 84.95 131.80
CA ASN A 308 -142.57 86.27 132.35
C ASN A 308 -142.15 87.47 131.49
N LEU A 309 -142.67 87.53 130.26
CA LEU A 309 -142.66 88.73 129.41
C LEU A 309 -144.10 89.24 129.21
N SER A 310 -144.23 90.54 128.94
CA SER A 310 -145.50 91.28 128.94
C SER A 310 -146.25 91.21 127.61
N GLN A 311 -147.46 91.79 127.58
CA GLN A 311 -148.41 91.59 126.47
C GLN A 311 -147.94 92.22 125.14
N ASP A 312 -147.16 93.30 125.18
CA ASP A 312 -146.52 93.89 124.00
C ASP A 312 -145.30 93.05 123.52
N GLU A 313 -144.57 92.44 124.44
CA GLU A 313 -143.40 91.60 124.13
C GLU A 313 -143.83 90.29 123.45
N HIS A 314 -144.97 89.71 123.86
CA HIS A 314 -145.59 88.61 123.12
C HIS A 314 -146.02 89.01 121.69
N LEU A 315 -146.50 90.24 121.50
CA LEU A 315 -146.85 90.74 120.17
C LEU A 315 -145.58 90.93 119.31
N GLN A 316 -144.49 91.40 119.92
CA GLN A 316 -143.22 91.60 119.23
C GLN A 316 -142.50 90.28 118.90
N GLU A 317 -142.55 89.26 119.77
CA GLU A 317 -142.09 87.90 119.41
C GLU A 317 -142.95 87.27 118.32
N LEU A 318 -144.28 87.44 118.34
CA LEU A 318 -145.14 86.95 117.25
C LEU A 318 -144.88 87.66 115.91
N LEU A 319 -144.57 88.96 115.94
CA LEU A 319 -144.14 89.71 114.76
C LEU A 319 -142.74 89.28 114.30
N GLN A 320 -141.84 88.91 115.22
CA GLN A 320 -140.51 88.42 114.89
C GLN A 320 -140.55 86.99 114.33
N GLU A 321 -141.37 86.09 114.90
CA GLU A 321 -141.67 84.78 114.30
C GLU A 321 -142.33 84.93 112.94
N LYS A 322 -143.31 85.83 112.79
CA LYS A 322 -143.91 86.14 111.48
C LYS A 322 -142.83 86.59 110.49
N SER A 323 -141.90 87.46 110.89
CA SER A 323 -140.80 87.89 110.02
C SER A 323 -139.82 86.76 109.66
N SER A 324 -139.52 85.85 110.60
CA SER A 324 -138.66 84.69 110.33
C SER A 324 -139.34 83.60 109.51
N LEU A 325 -140.68 83.46 109.61
CA LEU A 325 -141.48 82.57 108.79
C LEU A 325 -141.69 83.17 107.38
N GLU A 326 -141.82 84.49 107.25
CA GLU A 326 -141.83 85.17 105.95
C GLU A 326 -140.44 85.12 105.29
N GLN A 327 -139.35 85.27 106.05
CA GLN A 327 -137.99 85.03 105.56
C GLN A 327 -137.77 83.57 105.18
N SER A 328 -138.19 82.60 105.99
CA SER A 328 -138.07 81.17 105.65
C SER A 328 -138.96 80.76 104.47
N LEU A 329 -140.11 81.43 104.27
CA LEU A 329 -140.93 81.26 103.07
C LEU A 329 -140.21 81.82 101.83
N GLU A 330 -139.48 82.93 101.95
CA GLU A 330 -138.74 83.51 100.83
C GLU A 330 -137.42 82.77 100.56
N GLU A 331 -136.76 82.24 101.59
CA GLU A 331 -135.62 81.33 101.47
C GLU A 331 -136.03 80.00 100.83
N THR A 332 -137.14 79.38 101.26
CA THR A 332 -137.66 78.18 100.57
C THR A 332 -138.21 78.47 99.17
N ARG A 333 -138.63 79.70 98.85
CA ARG A 333 -138.89 80.14 97.47
C ARG A 333 -137.60 80.30 96.66
N ALA A 334 -136.53 80.81 97.24
CA ALA A 334 -135.22 80.91 96.62
C ALA A 334 -134.62 79.51 96.37
N GLU A 335 -134.75 78.59 97.32
CA GLU A 335 -134.40 77.17 97.17
C GLU A 335 -135.26 76.49 96.10
N LEU A 336 -136.58 76.73 96.05
CA LEU A 336 -137.44 76.20 94.99
C LEU A 336 -137.12 76.80 93.62
N LEU A 337 -136.63 78.05 93.55
CA LEU A 337 -136.10 78.65 92.32
C LEU A 337 -134.76 78.01 91.91
N ALA A 338 -133.85 77.76 92.86
CA ALA A 338 -132.58 77.09 92.62
C ALA A 338 -132.76 75.61 92.23
N VAL A 339 -133.68 74.90 92.88
CA VAL A 339 -134.10 73.55 92.48
C VAL A 339 -134.76 73.58 91.11
N ARG A 340 -135.53 74.63 90.76
CA ARG A 340 -136.10 74.78 89.41
C ARG A 340 -135.04 75.07 88.35
N THR A 341 -134.00 75.87 88.61
CA THR A 341 -132.87 76.03 87.67
C THR A 341 -132.09 74.74 87.54
N ASN A 342 -131.72 74.10 88.66
CA ASN A 342 -131.02 72.81 88.65
C ASN A 342 -131.85 71.70 87.98
N HIS A 343 -133.19 71.77 88.03
CA HIS A 343 -134.07 70.88 87.28
C HIS A 343 -134.12 71.21 85.78
N ALA A 344 -134.10 72.50 85.40
CA ALA A 344 -133.97 72.89 84.00
C ALA A 344 -132.59 72.52 83.41
N ASP A 345 -131.52 72.61 84.21
CA ASP A 345 -130.16 72.22 83.82
C ASP A 345 -130.00 70.70 83.74
N THR A 346 -130.63 69.93 84.65
CA THR A 346 -130.66 68.46 84.55
C THR A 346 -131.58 67.95 83.44
N VAL A 347 -132.70 68.63 83.13
CA VAL A 347 -133.48 68.36 81.92
C VAL A 347 -132.64 68.66 80.67
N SER A 348 -131.97 69.81 80.61
CA SER A 348 -131.06 70.16 79.51
C SER A 348 -129.91 69.14 79.35
N SER A 349 -129.39 68.63 80.47
CA SER A 349 -128.37 67.57 80.49
C SER A 349 -128.92 66.22 80.01
N LEU A 350 -130.15 65.85 80.38
CA LEU A 350 -130.80 64.61 79.93
C LEU A 350 -131.23 64.68 78.45
N GLU A 351 -131.64 65.84 77.96
CA GLU A 351 -131.87 66.11 76.53
C GLU A 351 -130.56 66.03 75.73
N ALA A 352 -129.47 66.61 76.24
CA ALA A 352 -128.14 66.42 75.69
C ALA A 352 -127.69 64.94 75.74
N GLN A 353 -128.03 64.20 76.80
CA GLN A 353 -127.68 62.79 76.94
C GLN A 353 -128.46 61.88 75.97
N GLN A 354 -129.71 62.22 75.60
CA GLN A 354 -130.38 61.58 74.47
C GLN A 354 -129.69 61.93 73.13
N HIS A 355 -129.26 63.18 72.94
CA HIS A 355 -128.58 63.61 71.71
C HIS A 355 -127.20 62.95 71.51
N ILE A 356 -126.59 62.42 72.58
CA ILE A 356 -125.31 61.67 72.55
C ILE A 356 -125.47 60.20 72.11
N SER A 357 -126.70 59.70 71.91
CA SER A 357 -126.96 58.32 71.44
C SER A 357 -126.61 58.04 69.96
N THR A 358 -126.16 59.05 69.21
CA THR A 358 -126.01 59.01 67.73
C THR A 358 -124.62 58.74 67.11
N PRO A 359 -123.55 58.25 67.78
CA PRO A 359 -122.27 57.94 67.12
C PRO A 359 -122.07 56.47 66.68
N ARG A 360 -123.06 55.57 66.81
CA ARG A 360 -122.89 54.13 66.49
C ARG A 360 -122.54 53.85 65.02
N PHE A 361 -122.89 54.76 64.09
CA PHE A 361 -122.48 54.71 62.68
C PHE A 361 -121.01 55.13 62.45
N PHE A 362 -120.44 56.01 63.28
CA PHE A 362 -119.10 56.56 63.06
C PHE A 362 -117.99 55.54 63.29
N TYR A 363 -118.11 54.71 64.33
CA TYR A 363 -117.14 53.64 64.62
C TYR A 363 -117.07 52.59 63.50
N GLN A 364 -118.22 52.18 62.95
CA GLN A 364 -118.26 51.19 61.88
C GLN A 364 -117.68 51.73 60.56
N SER A 365 -117.76 53.05 60.33
CA SER A 365 -117.09 53.72 59.21
C SER A 365 -115.57 53.81 59.41
N LYS A 366 -115.10 54.23 60.60
CA LYS A 366 -113.66 54.29 60.93
C LYS A 366 -112.97 52.92 60.81
N VAL A 367 -113.59 51.84 61.29
CA VAL A 367 -113.03 50.47 61.17
C VAL A 367 -112.91 50.05 59.70
N LYS A 368 -113.94 50.31 58.87
CA LYS A 368 -113.88 50.04 57.43
C LYS A 368 -112.82 50.88 56.72
N HIS A 369 -112.70 52.17 57.05
CA HIS A 369 -111.70 53.05 56.47
C HIS A 369 -110.26 52.61 56.83
N ASN A 370 -110.04 52.23 58.09
CA ASN A 370 -108.74 51.70 58.53
C ASN A 370 -108.42 50.37 57.83
N PHE A 371 -109.36 49.42 57.79
CA PHE A 371 -109.14 48.13 57.11
C PHE A 371 -108.85 48.30 55.61
N ILE A 372 -109.56 49.21 54.92
CA ILE A 372 -109.28 49.56 53.52
C ILE A 372 -107.94 50.28 53.38
N SER A 373 -107.52 51.10 54.34
CA SER A 373 -106.19 51.74 54.35
C SER A 373 -105.08 50.71 54.51
N THR A 374 -105.21 49.76 55.45
CA THR A 374 -104.24 48.68 55.65
C THR A 374 -104.18 47.76 54.43
N LEU A 375 -105.31 47.41 53.82
CA LEU A 375 -105.35 46.66 52.56
C LEU A 375 -104.67 47.41 51.41
N LYS A 376 -104.90 48.72 51.28
CA LYS A 376 -104.21 49.56 50.28
C LYS A 376 -102.70 49.62 50.52
N GLN A 377 -102.26 49.78 51.78
CA GLN A 377 -100.84 49.75 52.13
C GLN A 377 -100.22 48.38 51.83
N HIS A 378 -100.89 47.28 52.17
CA HIS A 378 -100.38 45.94 51.91
C HIS A 378 -100.35 45.59 50.41
N LEU A 379 -101.35 46.02 49.63
CA LEU A 379 -101.33 45.95 48.16
C LEU A 379 -100.20 46.80 47.57
N PHE A 380 -99.96 48.00 48.11
CA PHE A 380 -98.87 48.88 47.68
C PHE A 380 -97.50 48.27 47.98
N VAL A 381 -97.28 47.71 49.17
CA VAL A 381 -96.04 47.01 49.54
C VAL A 381 -95.83 45.78 48.64
N CYS A 382 -96.85 44.94 48.43
CA CYS A 382 -96.72 43.80 47.52
C CYS A 382 -96.49 44.23 46.05
N PHE A 383 -97.07 45.35 45.61
CA PHE A 383 -96.83 45.91 44.27
C PHE A 383 -95.38 46.41 44.12
N VAL A 384 -94.87 47.14 45.11
CA VAL A 384 -93.48 47.62 45.15
C VAL A 384 -92.50 46.44 45.21
N GLN A 385 -92.70 45.46 46.11
CA GLN A 385 -91.87 44.26 46.18
C GLN A 385 -91.87 43.46 44.86
N ARG A 386 -93.03 43.32 44.21
CA ARG A 386 -93.13 42.65 42.91
C ARG A 386 -92.43 43.45 41.80
N GLY A 387 -92.43 44.78 41.87
CA GLY A 387 -91.65 45.65 40.99
C GLY A 387 -90.14 45.50 41.19
N VAL A 388 -89.67 45.52 42.44
CA VAL A 388 -88.26 45.31 42.80
C VAL A 388 -87.79 43.93 42.35
N TRP A 389 -88.51 42.87 42.69
CA TRP A 389 -88.18 41.50 42.26
C TRP A 389 -88.20 41.35 40.73
N SER A 390 -89.11 42.04 40.02
CA SER A 390 -89.13 42.03 38.56
C SER A 390 -87.93 42.77 37.95
N ALA A 391 -87.44 43.84 38.58
CA ALA A 391 -86.25 44.56 38.15
C ALA A 391 -84.96 43.77 38.44
N GLU A 392 -84.88 43.15 39.62
CA GLU A 392 -83.78 42.28 40.05
C GLU A 392 -83.68 41.02 39.17
N LYS A 393 -84.82 40.39 38.86
CA LYS A 393 -84.92 39.31 37.88
C LYS A 393 -84.44 39.75 36.49
N ALA A 394 -84.89 40.92 36.00
CA ALA A 394 -84.46 41.44 34.70
C ALA A 394 -82.95 41.76 34.66
N PHE A 395 -82.39 42.27 35.75
CA PHE A 395 -80.95 42.51 35.90
C PHE A 395 -80.14 41.20 35.88
N LEU A 396 -80.60 40.16 36.58
CA LEU A 396 -79.99 38.83 36.56
C LEU A 396 -80.10 38.18 35.17
N GLU A 397 -81.25 38.29 34.50
CA GLU A 397 -81.43 37.81 33.11
C GLU A 397 -80.51 38.53 32.13
N GLN A 398 -80.32 39.85 32.28
CA GLN A 398 -79.35 40.63 31.50
C GLN A 398 -77.90 40.22 31.79
N GLN A 399 -77.55 39.97 33.05
CA GLN A 399 -76.22 39.53 33.46
C GLN A 399 -75.89 38.12 32.95
N VAL A 400 -76.84 37.18 33.01
CA VAL A 400 -76.70 35.84 32.42
C VAL A 400 -76.54 35.93 30.90
N CYS A 401 -77.33 36.77 30.23
CA CYS A 401 -77.21 36.98 28.78
C CYS A 401 -75.82 37.52 28.39
N LEU A 402 -75.28 38.50 29.13
CA LEU A 402 -73.92 39.02 28.93
C LEU A 402 -72.82 37.98 29.20
N LEU A 403 -72.97 37.16 30.25
CA LEU A 403 -72.02 36.08 30.56
C LEU A 403 -72.06 34.98 29.49
N GLN A 404 -73.23 34.65 28.97
CA GLN A 404 -73.40 33.68 27.88
C GLN A 404 -72.83 34.22 26.56
N GLN A 405 -73.10 35.48 26.20
CA GLN A 405 -72.46 36.11 25.04
C GLN A 405 -70.92 36.10 25.16
N GLN A 406 -70.36 36.39 26.34
CA GLN A 406 -68.91 36.27 26.57
C GLN A 406 -68.40 34.83 26.46
N SER A 407 -69.19 33.81 26.83
CA SER A 407 -68.79 32.40 26.70
C SER A 407 -68.83 31.95 25.23
N GLU A 408 -69.85 32.34 24.49
CA GLU A 408 -70.01 32.07 23.05
C GLU A 408 -68.91 32.75 22.21
N GLU A 409 -68.60 34.02 22.46
CA GLU A 409 -67.45 34.66 21.80
C GLU A 409 -66.10 34.01 22.19
N ARG A 410 -65.95 33.49 23.42
CA ARG A 410 -64.74 32.78 23.84
C ARG A 410 -64.64 31.41 23.17
N ALA A 411 -65.75 30.71 22.97
CA ALA A 411 -65.82 29.47 22.21
C ALA A 411 -65.42 29.73 20.74
N GLY A 412 -66.06 30.68 20.05
CA GLY A 412 -65.74 31.04 18.67
C GLY A 412 -64.26 31.42 18.48
N ARG A 413 -63.69 32.25 19.35
CA ARG A 413 -62.25 32.61 19.31
C ARG A 413 -61.32 31.41 19.54
N LEU A 414 -61.75 30.37 20.25
CA LEU A 414 -61.00 29.13 20.41
C LEU A 414 -61.16 28.22 19.19
N GLU A 415 -62.36 28.14 18.59
CA GLU A 415 -62.64 27.39 17.36
C GLU A 415 -61.88 27.98 16.15
N ASP A 416 -61.86 29.29 15.98
CA ASP A 416 -61.02 29.99 14.99
C ASP A 416 -59.54 29.63 15.16
N SER A 417 -59.06 29.64 16.40
CA SER A 417 -57.66 29.30 16.74
C SER A 417 -57.35 27.82 16.47
N ILE A 418 -58.28 26.90 16.77
CA ILE A 418 -58.17 25.48 16.44
C ILE A 418 -58.11 25.28 14.93
N THR A 419 -59.05 25.84 14.15
CA THR A 419 -59.05 25.66 12.69
C THR A 419 -57.84 26.33 12.01
N SER A 420 -57.25 27.37 12.60
CA SER A 420 -55.95 27.91 12.15
C SER A 420 -54.83 26.89 12.39
N LEU A 421 -54.73 26.34 13.61
CA LEU A 421 -53.71 25.35 13.95
C LEU A 421 -53.86 24.04 13.15
N GLU A 422 -55.07 23.68 12.75
CA GLU A 422 -55.32 22.53 11.86
C GLU A 422 -54.86 22.78 10.42
N LYS A 423 -55.02 24.01 9.90
CA LYS A 423 -54.46 24.43 8.60
C LYS A 423 -52.93 24.46 8.65
N ASP A 424 -52.35 25.02 9.72
CA ASP A 424 -50.90 25.02 9.93
C ASP A 424 -50.34 23.59 10.02
N LYS A 425 -51.01 22.71 10.76
CA LYS A 425 -50.69 21.27 10.83
C LYS A 425 -50.73 20.61 9.45
N LEU A 426 -51.76 20.86 8.63
CA LEU A 426 -51.86 20.33 7.26
C LEU A 426 -50.69 20.80 6.39
N THR A 427 -50.43 22.12 6.32
CA THR A 427 -49.30 22.64 5.51
C THR A 427 -47.93 22.15 6.01
N LEU A 428 -47.78 21.87 7.31
CA LEU A 428 -46.58 21.23 7.86
C LEU A 428 -46.49 19.74 7.51
N GLN A 429 -47.61 19.01 7.43
CA GLN A 429 -47.63 17.62 6.95
C GLN A 429 -47.25 17.55 5.46
N ASP A 430 -47.82 18.41 4.62
CA ASP A 430 -47.47 18.50 3.19
C ASP A 430 -45.99 18.88 3.00
N ARG A 431 -45.48 19.83 3.78
CA ARG A 431 -44.05 20.19 3.73
C ARG A 431 -43.13 19.10 4.28
N VAL A 432 -43.62 18.18 5.12
CA VAL A 432 -42.87 16.98 5.50
C VAL A 432 -42.85 15.97 4.37
N THR A 433 -43.98 15.66 3.72
CA THR A 433 -44.02 14.68 2.62
C THR A 433 -43.18 15.13 1.41
N ASP A 434 -43.14 16.43 1.10
CA ASP A 434 -42.25 16.99 0.09
C ASP A 434 -40.76 16.85 0.47
N LEU A 435 -40.41 17.05 1.75
CA LEU A 435 -39.03 16.82 2.23
C LEU A 435 -38.66 15.33 2.25
N GLU A 436 -39.61 14.43 2.49
CA GLU A 436 -39.39 12.97 2.38
C GLU A 436 -39.18 12.54 0.92
N ARG A 437 -39.90 13.16 -0.03
CA ARG A 437 -39.72 12.97 -1.46
C ARG A 437 -38.36 13.47 -1.93
N GLN A 438 -37.98 14.70 -1.58
CA GLN A 438 -36.65 15.27 -1.88
C GLN A 438 -35.52 14.42 -1.28
N ARG A 439 -35.69 13.91 -0.05
CA ARG A 439 -34.76 12.95 0.56
C ARG A 439 -34.65 11.67 -0.28
N GLY A 440 -35.77 11.14 -0.79
CA GLY A 440 -35.78 9.98 -1.69
C GLY A 440 -35.04 10.22 -3.01
N GLU A 441 -35.17 11.41 -3.59
CA GLU A 441 -34.48 11.86 -4.81
C GLU A 441 -32.96 12.03 -4.59
N VAL A 442 -32.55 12.53 -3.42
CA VAL A 442 -31.14 12.60 -3.01
C VAL A 442 -30.58 11.20 -2.70
N ASP A 443 -31.37 10.33 -2.06
CA ASP A 443 -30.97 8.95 -1.76
C ASP A 443 -30.87 8.08 -3.04
N SER A 444 -31.65 8.36 -4.10
CA SER A 444 -31.54 7.62 -5.37
C SER A 444 -30.33 8.06 -6.18
N THR A 445 -30.09 9.37 -6.30
CA THR A 445 -28.89 9.93 -6.96
C THR A 445 -27.60 9.54 -6.25
N LEU A 446 -27.58 9.48 -4.91
CA LEU A 446 -26.45 8.94 -4.14
C LEU A 446 -26.18 7.46 -4.42
N ARG A 447 -27.22 6.63 -4.62
CA ARG A 447 -27.03 5.22 -5.00
C ARG A 447 -26.40 5.11 -6.39
N GLN A 448 -26.92 5.85 -7.37
CA GLN A 448 -26.37 5.89 -8.73
C GLN A 448 -24.88 6.27 -8.73
N GLN A 449 -24.52 7.37 -8.06
CA GLN A 449 -23.10 7.77 -7.91
C GLN A 449 -22.25 6.73 -7.16
N THR A 450 -22.82 5.99 -6.21
CA THR A 450 -22.10 4.91 -5.50
C THR A 450 -21.86 3.70 -6.41
N GLU A 451 -22.84 3.35 -7.24
CA GLU A 451 -22.76 2.26 -8.22
C GLU A 451 -21.79 2.61 -9.36
N GLU A 452 -21.83 3.84 -9.88
CA GLU A 452 -20.84 4.40 -10.82
C GLU A 452 -19.41 4.34 -10.24
N LEU A 453 -19.23 4.76 -8.97
CA LEU A 453 -17.93 4.69 -8.31
C LEU A 453 -17.44 3.25 -8.08
N GLU A 454 -18.32 2.28 -7.82
CA GLU A 454 -17.92 0.86 -7.78
C GLU A 454 -17.58 0.32 -9.18
N GLN A 455 -18.29 0.74 -10.23
CA GLN A 455 -17.97 0.40 -11.63
C GLN A 455 -16.60 0.96 -12.04
N CYS A 456 -16.36 2.26 -11.90
CA CYS A 456 -15.07 2.89 -12.19
C CYS A 456 -13.92 2.28 -11.38
N ARG A 457 -14.18 1.89 -10.12
CA ARG A 457 -13.20 1.19 -9.28
C ARG A 457 -12.92 -0.24 -9.75
N SER A 458 -13.92 -0.93 -10.29
CA SER A 458 -13.74 -2.26 -10.89
C SER A 458 -12.94 -2.19 -12.20
N GLU A 459 -13.21 -1.18 -13.04
CA GLU A 459 -12.40 -0.89 -14.23
C GLU A 459 -10.96 -0.52 -13.88
N LEU A 460 -10.75 0.33 -12.88
CA LEU A 460 -9.39 0.70 -12.48
C LEU A 460 -8.64 -0.51 -11.91
N SER A 461 -9.34 -1.43 -11.25
CA SER A 461 -8.78 -2.70 -10.81
C SER A 461 -8.44 -3.65 -11.98
N SER A 462 -9.24 -3.70 -13.05
CA SER A 462 -8.95 -4.56 -14.22
C SER A 462 -7.85 -3.97 -15.11
N ARG A 463 -7.82 -2.64 -15.29
CA ARG A 463 -6.69 -1.92 -15.89
C ARG A 463 -5.41 -2.13 -15.09
N GLN A 464 -5.49 -2.18 -13.75
CA GLN A 464 -4.35 -2.49 -12.89
C GLN A 464 -3.87 -3.94 -13.07
N THR A 465 -4.76 -4.94 -13.18
CA THR A 465 -4.31 -6.33 -13.45
C THR A 465 -3.64 -6.44 -14.82
N VAL A 466 -4.24 -5.89 -15.88
CA VAL A 466 -3.64 -5.87 -17.23
C VAL A 466 -2.28 -5.15 -17.23
N SER A 467 -2.15 -4.02 -16.53
CA SER A 467 -0.86 -3.33 -16.37
C SER A 467 0.20 -4.20 -15.67
N THR A 468 -0.18 -4.98 -14.64
CA THR A 468 0.75 -5.94 -14.00
C THR A 468 1.07 -7.18 -14.86
N GLU A 469 0.24 -7.50 -15.86
CA GLU A 469 0.50 -8.59 -16.80
C GLU A 469 1.43 -8.12 -17.92
N ILE A 470 1.22 -6.92 -18.46
CA ILE A 470 2.16 -6.24 -19.37
C ILE A 470 3.53 -6.09 -18.70
N ALA A 471 3.59 -5.67 -17.44
CA ALA A 471 4.85 -5.55 -16.70
C ALA A 471 5.61 -6.90 -16.59
N LYS A 472 4.91 -8.02 -16.36
CA LYS A 472 5.53 -9.36 -16.35
C LYS A 472 6.02 -9.77 -17.73
N ALA A 473 5.23 -9.55 -18.78
CA ALA A 473 5.63 -9.86 -20.15
C ALA A 473 6.89 -9.07 -20.58
N LEU A 474 7.01 -7.82 -20.13
CA LEU A 474 8.22 -7.01 -20.33
C LEU A 474 9.41 -7.51 -19.49
N GLU A 475 9.22 -7.97 -18.25
CA GLU A 475 10.28 -8.63 -17.46
C GLU A 475 10.73 -9.96 -18.07
N GLU A 476 9.82 -10.76 -18.64
CA GLU A 476 10.10 -12.03 -19.31
C GLU A 476 10.83 -11.81 -20.64
N SER A 477 10.37 -10.87 -21.47
CA SER A 477 11.06 -10.43 -22.69
C SER A 477 12.46 -9.88 -22.38
N ARG A 478 12.61 -9.12 -21.29
CA ARG A 478 13.91 -8.65 -20.80
C ARG A 478 14.83 -9.80 -20.41
N ARG A 479 14.34 -10.82 -19.68
CA ARG A 479 15.15 -12.02 -19.36
C ARG A 479 15.60 -12.75 -20.60
N GLN A 480 14.71 -12.98 -21.57
CA GLN A 480 15.06 -13.61 -22.85
C GLN A 480 16.15 -12.82 -23.59
N LYS A 481 16.08 -11.48 -23.56
CA LYS A 481 17.14 -10.62 -24.11
C LYS A 481 18.47 -10.74 -23.35
N GLU A 482 18.43 -10.77 -22.01
CA GLU A 482 19.63 -10.94 -21.18
C GLU A 482 20.26 -12.33 -21.38
N GLU A 483 19.46 -13.40 -21.53
CA GLU A 483 19.89 -14.77 -21.84
C GLU A 483 20.50 -14.90 -23.25
N LEU A 484 19.87 -14.29 -24.27
CA LEU A 484 20.44 -14.23 -25.62
C LEU A 484 21.73 -13.41 -25.65
N GLN A 485 21.81 -12.31 -24.87
CA GLN A 485 23.01 -11.50 -24.77
C GLN A 485 24.17 -12.25 -24.07
N THR A 486 23.90 -13.09 -23.07
CA THR A 486 24.94 -13.97 -22.50
C THR A 486 25.37 -15.06 -23.48
N GLN A 487 24.44 -15.69 -24.22
CA GLN A 487 24.80 -16.67 -25.26
C GLN A 487 25.67 -16.07 -26.38
N VAL A 488 25.36 -14.86 -26.84
CA VAL A 488 26.19 -14.12 -27.81
C VAL A 488 27.57 -13.77 -27.22
N GLY A 489 27.63 -13.41 -25.93
CA GLY A 489 28.89 -13.20 -25.23
C GLY A 489 29.75 -14.47 -25.14
N GLU A 490 29.16 -15.61 -24.79
CA GLU A 490 29.83 -16.92 -24.78
C GLU A 490 30.34 -17.29 -26.17
N GLN A 491 29.51 -17.16 -27.21
CA GLN A 491 29.93 -17.40 -28.60
C GLN A 491 31.05 -16.47 -29.05
N ALA A 492 31.04 -15.19 -28.66
CA ALA A 492 32.12 -14.25 -28.96
C ALA A 492 33.44 -14.65 -28.28
N THR A 493 33.42 -15.09 -27.01
CA THR A 493 34.63 -15.60 -26.34
C THR A 493 35.13 -16.93 -26.93
N PHE A 494 34.21 -17.81 -27.38
CA PHE A 494 34.57 -19.04 -28.10
C PHE A 494 35.23 -18.74 -29.46
N LEU A 495 34.71 -17.76 -30.21
CA LEU A 495 35.33 -17.30 -31.45
C LEU A 495 36.70 -16.65 -31.20
N GLN A 496 36.83 -15.81 -30.16
CA GLN A 496 38.10 -15.16 -29.82
C GLN A 496 39.17 -16.18 -29.40
N THR A 497 38.83 -17.16 -28.57
CA THR A 497 39.75 -18.23 -28.18
C THR A 497 40.10 -19.15 -29.35
N SER A 498 39.16 -19.41 -30.26
CA SER A 498 39.42 -20.13 -31.51
C SER A 498 40.37 -19.36 -32.44
N GLN A 499 40.20 -18.04 -32.56
CA GLN A 499 41.11 -17.17 -33.31
C GLN A 499 42.52 -17.15 -32.71
N GLN A 500 42.64 -17.06 -31.38
CA GLN A 500 43.93 -17.17 -30.68
C GLN A 500 44.59 -18.54 -30.90
N GLN A 501 43.82 -19.63 -30.87
CA GLN A 501 44.36 -20.95 -31.19
C GLN A 501 44.87 -20.99 -32.63
N LEU A 502 44.13 -20.44 -33.60
CA LEU A 502 44.57 -20.34 -34.99
C LEU A 502 45.85 -19.51 -35.13
N THR A 503 45.98 -18.33 -34.50
CA THR A 503 47.23 -17.54 -34.61
C THR A 503 48.43 -18.31 -34.07
N THR A 504 48.32 -18.97 -32.90
CA THR A 504 49.43 -19.80 -32.38
C THR A 504 49.76 -21.00 -33.26
N VAL A 505 48.81 -21.50 -34.07
CA VAL A 505 49.08 -22.57 -35.06
C VAL A 505 49.80 -21.99 -36.28
N THR A 506 49.37 -20.83 -36.78
CA THR A 506 50.02 -20.12 -37.89
C THR A 506 51.47 -19.72 -37.55
N GLU A 507 51.71 -19.18 -36.35
CA GLU A 507 53.05 -18.85 -35.84
C GLU A 507 53.97 -20.09 -35.79
N ARG A 508 53.47 -21.22 -35.27
CA ARG A 508 54.21 -22.48 -35.24
C ARG A 508 54.45 -23.07 -36.64
N LEU A 509 53.55 -22.83 -37.59
CA LEU A 509 53.72 -23.26 -38.97
C LEU A 509 54.78 -22.41 -39.68
N ALA A 510 54.74 -21.08 -39.52
CA ALA A 510 55.75 -20.17 -40.05
C ALA A 510 57.16 -20.48 -39.48
N GLN A 511 57.27 -20.76 -38.17
CA GLN A 511 58.54 -21.23 -37.59
C GLN A 511 59.04 -22.52 -38.26
N ARG A 512 58.14 -23.48 -38.55
CA ARG A 512 58.53 -24.73 -39.24
C ARG A 512 58.90 -24.51 -40.70
N GLU A 513 58.36 -23.51 -41.36
CA GLU A 513 58.79 -23.08 -42.70
C GLU A 513 60.16 -22.39 -42.66
N GLU A 514 60.50 -21.69 -41.58
CA GLU A 514 61.84 -21.15 -41.32
C GLU A 514 62.86 -22.29 -41.05
N ASP A 515 62.52 -23.22 -40.15
CA ASP A 515 63.32 -24.42 -39.85
C ASP A 515 63.62 -25.23 -41.12
N VAL A 516 62.60 -25.44 -41.97
CA VAL A 516 62.75 -26.16 -43.25
C VAL A 516 63.61 -25.38 -44.25
N ARG A 517 63.53 -24.04 -44.31
CA ARG A 517 64.42 -23.21 -45.14
C ARG A 517 65.88 -23.29 -44.67
N MET A 518 66.12 -23.29 -43.35
CA MET A 518 67.47 -23.49 -42.79
C MET A 518 68.03 -24.87 -43.16
N LEU A 519 67.26 -25.95 -42.96
CA LEU A 519 67.67 -27.30 -43.36
C LEU A 519 67.90 -27.44 -44.88
N GLN A 520 67.13 -26.73 -45.72
CA GLN A 520 67.38 -26.68 -47.16
C GLN A 520 68.71 -25.99 -47.50
N ASN A 521 69.06 -24.90 -46.80
CA ASN A 521 70.33 -24.21 -46.97
C ASN A 521 71.52 -25.07 -46.52
N GLU A 522 71.40 -25.79 -45.40
CA GLU A 522 72.40 -26.76 -44.91
C GLU A 522 72.59 -27.92 -45.89
N VAL A 523 71.51 -28.45 -46.47
CA VAL A 523 71.59 -29.49 -47.51
C VAL A 523 72.20 -28.96 -48.81
N GLN A 524 72.05 -27.67 -49.13
CA GLN A 524 72.72 -27.06 -50.29
C GLN A 524 74.21 -26.84 -50.04
N SER A 525 74.62 -26.33 -48.87
CA SER A 525 76.03 -26.14 -48.53
C SER A 525 76.75 -27.48 -48.41
N GLY A 526 76.13 -28.49 -47.79
CA GLY A 526 76.67 -29.86 -47.73
C GLY A 526 76.89 -30.49 -49.11
N LYS A 527 75.97 -30.26 -50.06
CA LYS A 527 76.15 -30.67 -51.48
C LYS A 527 77.29 -29.93 -52.16
N ALA A 528 77.46 -28.63 -51.93
CA ALA A 528 78.57 -27.86 -52.47
C ALA A 528 79.93 -28.39 -51.95
N SER A 529 80.03 -28.65 -50.65
CA SER A 529 81.23 -29.28 -50.05
C SER A 529 81.48 -30.70 -50.58
N GLN A 530 80.42 -31.48 -50.82
CA GLN A 530 80.55 -32.82 -51.43
C GLN A 530 81.10 -32.73 -52.86
N ILE A 531 80.66 -31.75 -53.66
CA ILE A 531 81.17 -31.51 -55.02
C ILE A 531 82.63 -31.08 -54.98
N GLN A 532 83.02 -30.18 -54.07
CA GLN A 532 84.42 -29.76 -53.91
C GLN A 532 85.32 -30.95 -53.55
N LEU A 533 84.93 -31.79 -52.60
CA LEU A 533 85.68 -33.01 -52.24
C LEU A 533 85.74 -34.04 -53.39
N GLN A 534 84.70 -34.10 -54.23
CA GLN A 534 84.73 -34.94 -55.43
C GLN A 534 85.71 -34.38 -56.47
N GLU A 535 85.70 -33.06 -56.74
CA GLU A 535 86.66 -32.41 -57.63
C GLU A 535 88.11 -32.60 -57.14
N GLU A 536 88.36 -32.45 -55.84
CA GLU A 536 89.69 -32.70 -55.25
C GLU A 536 90.11 -34.18 -55.42
N GLY A 537 89.19 -35.12 -55.23
CA GLY A 537 89.44 -36.54 -55.50
C GLY A 537 89.67 -36.85 -56.99
N GLU A 538 89.05 -36.11 -57.91
CA GLU A 538 89.30 -36.22 -59.35
C GLU A 538 90.66 -35.61 -59.75
N ARG A 539 91.02 -34.44 -59.18
CA ARG A 539 92.35 -33.82 -59.36
C ARG A 539 93.48 -34.69 -58.83
N LEU A 540 93.32 -35.29 -57.64
CA LEU A 540 94.30 -36.20 -57.05
C LEU A 540 94.47 -37.48 -57.89
N ARG A 541 93.38 -38.04 -58.43
CA ARG A 541 93.45 -39.17 -59.37
C ARG A 541 94.18 -38.82 -60.67
N ALA A 542 93.92 -37.64 -61.25
CA ALA A 542 94.61 -37.18 -62.44
C ALA A 542 96.11 -36.94 -62.20
N GLN A 543 96.49 -36.40 -61.02
CA GLN A 543 97.89 -36.27 -60.62
C GLN A 543 98.58 -37.63 -60.46
N LEU A 544 97.91 -38.61 -59.85
CA LEU A 544 98.42 -39.98 -59.72
C LEU A 544 98.65 -40.62 -61.09
N GLN A 545 97.68 -40.49 -62.00
CA GLN A 545 97.78 -41.00 -63.37
C GLN A 545 98.89 -40.32 -64.18
N GLN A 546 99.15 -39.02 -63.97
CA GLN A 546 100.29 -38.34 -64.58
C GLN A 546 101.63 -38.89 -64.05
N VAL A 547 101.75 -39.11 -62.73
CA VAL A 547 102.95 -39.71 -62.13
C VAL A 547 103.18 -41.14 -62.59
N GLU A 548 102.12 -41.89 -62.89
CA GLU A 548 102.21 -43.22 -63.53
C GLU A 548 102.74 -43.11 -64.98
N LEU A 549 102.20 -42.20 -65.80
CA LEU A 549 102.67 -41.95 -67.17
C LEU A 549 104.12 -41.44 -67.22
N ASP A 550 104.53 -40.61 -66.26
CA ASP A 550 105.90 -40.10 -66.14
C ASP A 550 106.87 -41.24 -65.78
N ARG A 551 106.46 -42.17 -64.89
CA ARG A 551 107.22 -43.38 -64.54
C ARG A 551 107.31 -44.37 -65.71
N ASP A 552 106.23 -44.59 -66.44
CA ASP A 552 106.25 -45.42 -67.66
C ASP A 552 107.16 -44.81 -68.72
N SER A 553 107.17 -43.47 -68.86
CA SER A 553 108.08 -42.75 -69.74
C SER A 553 109.55 -42.92 -69.31
N GLN A 554 109.85 -42.88 -68.01
CA GLN A 554 111.18 -43.18 -67.46
C GLN A 554 111.59 -44.64 -67.72
N LEU A 555 110.68 -45.60 -67.52
CA LEU A 555 110.91 -47.01 -67.83
C LEU A 555 111.16 -47.26 -69.33
N ILE A 556 110.46 -46.54 -70.22
CA ILE A 556 110.72 -46.58 -71.67
C ILE A 556 112.09 -45.95 -72.00
N GLY A 557 112.50 -44.89 -71.29
CA GLY A 557 113.83 -44.31 -71.38
C GLY A 557 114.93 -45.33 -71.02
N LEU A 558 114.85 -45.89 -69.82
CA LEU A 558 115.79 -46.90 -69.32
C LEU A 558 115.83 -48.15 -70.21
N ARG A 559 114.70 -48.57 -70.80
CA ARG A 559 114.67 -49.67 -71.79
C ARG A 559 115.39 -49.33 -73.10
N LYS A 560 115.33 -48.09 -73.59
CA LYS A 560 116.09 -47.64 -74.77
C LYS A 560 117.58 -47.55 -74.47
N GLU A 561 117.94 -47.11 -73.27
CA GLU A 561 119.32 -47.01 -72.80
C GLU A 561 119.96 -48.39 -72.61
N LEU A 562 119.21 -49.35 -72.06
CA LEU A 562 119.60 -50.76 -72.00
C LEU A 562 119.80 -51.36 -73.41
N LEU A 563 118.89 -51.06 -74.35
CA LEU A 563 119.01 -51.51 -75.75
C LEU A 563 120.25 -50.94 -76.46
N SER A 564 120.65 -49.69 -76.20
CA SER A 564 121.87 -49.13 -76.79
C SER A 564 123.13 -49.76 -76.20
N GLN A 565 123.12 -50.10 -74.90
CA GLN A 565 124.18 -50.90 -74.27
C GLN A 565 124.26 -52.32 -74.85
N THR A 566 123.13 -52.98 -75.13
CA THR A 566 123.11 -54.27 -75.83
C THR A 566 123.74 -54.17 -77.22
N GLN A 567 123.38 -53.15 -78.01
CA GLN A 567 123.97 -52.95 -79.34
C GLN A 567 125.47 -52.61 -79.31
N GLN A 568 125.97 -52.02 -78.23
CA GLN A 568 127.42 -51.85 -78.01
C GLN A 568 128.13 -53.17 -77.68
N LEU A 569 127.48 -54.08 -76.93
CA LEU A 569 127.98 -55.43 -76.68
C LEU A 569 128.05 -56.28 -77.96
N ASP A 570 127.01 -56.26 -78.80
CA ASP A 570 127.00 -56.91 -80.12
C ASP A 570 128.18 -56.41 -80.99
N GLY A 571 128.41 -55.10 -80.99
CA GLY A 571 129.54 -54.45 -81.67
C GLY A 571 130.92 -54.77 -81.10
N CYS A 572 131.00 -55.35 -79.90
CA CYS A 572 132.22 -55.90 -79.32
C CYS A 572 132.37 -57.39 -79.68
N GLN A 573 131.30 -58.19 -79.60
CA GLN A 573 131.33 -59.61 -80.00
C GLN A 573 131.72 -59.80 -81.48
N ALA A 574 131.25 -58.94 -82.38
CA ALA A 574 131.66 -58.95 -83.80
C ALA A 574 133.17 -58.71 -84.03
N ARG A 575 133.91 -58.20 -83.03
CA ARG A 575 135.38 -58.07 -83.06
C ARG A 575 136.11 -59.27 -82.48
N VAL A 576 135.48 -59.99 -81.54
CA VAL A 576 136.04 -61.23 -80.97
C VAL A 576 136.11 -62.31 -82.06
N SER A 577 135.01 -62.53 -82.79
CA SER A 577 134.95 -63.58 -83.83
C SER A 577 135.70 -63.29 -85.14
N TYR A 578 136.41 -62.16 -85.21
CA TYR A 578 137.43 -61.94 -86.26
C TYR A 578 138.84 -62.37 -85.81
N LEU A 579 139.09 -62.38 -84.49
CA LEU A 579 140.36 -62.81 -83.89
C LEU A 579 140.36 -64.32 -83.59
N GLU A 580 139.19 -64.91 -83.29
CA GLU A 580 139.02 -66.36 -83.07
C GLU A 580 139.48 -67.20 -84.29
N VAL A 581 139.37 -66.67 -85.51
CA VAL A 581 139.78 -67.37 -86.75
C VAL A 581 141.30 -67.36 -86.98
N GLU A 582 142.05 -66.44 -86.37
CA GLU A 582 143.50 -66.30 -86.57
C GLU A 582 144.33 -67.11 -85.53
N VAL A 583 143.71 -67.54 -84.43
CA VAL A 583 144.39 -68.23 -83.30
C VAL A 583 144.35 -69.76 -83.42
N ASP A 584 143.30 -70.35 -84.00
CA ASP A 584 143.07 -71.81 -84.09
C ASP A 584 144.01 -72.57 -85.07
N THR A 585 145.15 -71.98 -85.45
CA THR A 585 146.19 -72.62 -86.28
C THR A 585 147.50 -72.94 -85.54
N LEU A 586 147.63 -72.60 -84.25
CA LEU A 586 148.76 -72.99 -83.41
C LEU A 586 148.31 -73.63 -82.09
N THR A 587 148.51 -74.95 -82.02
CA THR A 587 147.94 -75.84 -81.00
C THR A 587 148.71 -75.86 -79.66
N GLU A 588 147.94 -76.02 -78.57
CA GLU A 588 148.23 -76.98 -77.49
C GLU A 588 149.53 -76.81 -76.67
N GLN A 589 149.45 -76.05 -75.57
CA GLN A 589 150.29 -76.28 -74.38
C GLN A 589 149.74 -75.67 -73.07
N LEU A 590 149.92 -76.40 -71.97
CA LEU A 590 149.62 -76.05 -70.56
C LEU A 590 148.12 -75.97 -70.16
N HIS A 591 147.84 -76.27 -68.88
CA HIS A 591 146.51 -76.33 -68.23
C HIS A 591 146.66 -76.09 -66.70
N SER A 592 145.62 -75.54 -66.04
CA SER A 592 145.46 -75.37 -64.57
C SER A 592 146.41 -74.37 -63.87
N PRO A 593 146.13 -73.87 -62.63
CA PRO A 593 145.06 -74.24 -61.67
C PRO A 593 144.24 -73.03 -61.08
N GLU A 594 143.57 -73.27 -59.94
CA GLU A 594 142.60 -72.41 -59.19
C GLU A 594 143.20 -71.25 -58.36
N VAL A 595 142.33 -70.40 -57.75
CA VAL A 595 142.32 -69.88 -56.33
C VAL A 595 141.85 -68.40 -56.18
N CYS A 596 140.88 -68.18 -55.25
CA CYS A 596 140.57 -67.06 -54.28
C CYS A 596 141.07 -65.59 -54.50
N GLU A 597 140.63 -64.51 -53.80
CA GLU A 597 139.50 -64.17 -52.87
C GLU A 597 139.36 -62.62 -52.77
N GLU A 598 138.47 -62.14 -51.87
CA GLU A 598 138.38 -60.87 -51.07
C GLU A 598 139.31 -59.63 -51.39
N ASP A 599 139.00 -58.36 -51.07
CA ASP A 599 138.24 -57.82 -49.91
C ASP A 599 137.89 -56.30 -50.03
N GLN A 600 137.23 -55.75 -49.00
CA GLN A 600 137.39 -54.40 -48.39
C GLN A 600 136.64 -53.14 -48.92
N ASN A 601 135.48 -52.91 -48.28
CA ASN A 601 135.18 -51.83 -47.30
C ASN A 601 135.29 -50.31 -47.62
N GLY A 602 134.23 -49.60 -47.18
CA GLY A 602 134.32 -48.28 -46.53
C GLY A 602 133.01 -47.46 -46.57
N SER A 603 132.65 -46.61 -45.60
CA SER A 603 133.03 -46.51 -44.17
C SER A 603 132.07 -45.58 -43.41
N VAL A 604 131.52 -46.06 -42.28
CA VAL A 604 130.96 -45.36 -41.08
C VAL A 604 130.69 -43.84 -41.11
N THR A 605 129.45 -43.46 -40.78
CA THR A 605 129.12 -42.37 -39.82
C THR A 605 128.08 -42.87 -38.80
N VAL A 606 127.90 -42.14 -37.69
CA VAL A 606 127.07 -42.58 -36.54
C VAL A 606 125.78 -41.75 -36.36
N ASP A 607 125.66 -40.65 -37.10
CA ASP A 607 124.67 -39.58 -36.85
C ASP A 607 123.23 -39.89 -37.33
N ASP A 608 123.05 -40.77 -38.31
CA ASP A 608 121.71 -41.07 -38.88
C ASP A 608 120.82 -41.89 -37.94
N LEU A 609 121.39 -42.58 -36.95
CA LEU A 609 120.60 -43.27 -35.92
C LEU A 609 119.85 -42.29 -35.02
N ASP A 610 120.42 -41.10 -34.80
CA ASP A 610 119.81 -40.04 -34.00
C ASP A 610 118.75 -39.27 -34.80
N HIS A 611 118.87 -39.18 -36.13
CA HIS A 611 117.84 -38.56 -36.98
C HIS A 611 116.48 -39.28 -36.85
N ILE A 612 116.48 -40.61 -36.87
CA ILE A 612 115.27 -41.44 -36.75
C ILE A 612 114.68 -41.38 -35.33
N GLN A 613 115.50 -41.27 -34.27
CA GLN A 613 115.00 -41.10 -32.90
C GLN A 613 114.48 -39.68 -32.63
N LYS A 614 115.07 -38.66 -33.27
CA LYS A 614 114.66 -37.26 -33.16
C LYS A 614 113.31 -37.00 -33.83
N VAL A 615 113.09 -37.52 -35.04
CA VAL A 615 111.80 -37.42 -35.74
C VAL A 615 110.67 -38.13 -34.97
N ASN A 616 110.95 -39.27 -34.33
CA ASN A 616 109.97 -39.93 -33.46
C ASN A 616 109.63 -39.11 -32.21
N ARG A 617 110.62 -38.50 -31.54
CA ARG A 617 110.37 -37.58 -30.42
C ARG A 617 109.56 -36.35 -30.83
N GLU A 618 109.82 -35.79 -32.01
CA GLU A 618 109.07 -34.65 -32.54
C GLU A 618 107.60 -35.01 -32.88
N LEU A 619 107.33 -36.24 -33.33
CA LEU A 619 105.97 -36.77 -33.51
C LEU A 619 105.23 -36.98 -32.18
N GLU A 620 105.89 -37.53 -31.15
CA GLU A 620 105.31 -37.69 -29.81
C GLU A 620 105.03 -36.33 -29.15
N GLN A 621 105.94 -35.37 -29.30
CA GLN A 621 105.77 -33.99 -28.82
C GLN A 621 104.48 -33.36 -29.39
N GLN A 622 104.27 -33.46 -30.71
CA GLN A 622 103.07 -32.92 -31.39
C GLN A 622 101.76 -33.61 -30.97
N LEU A 623 101.80 -34.89 -30.59
CA LEU A 623 100.64 -35.59 -30.02
C LEU A 623 100.35 -35.17 -28.58
N SER A 624 101.37 -34.77 -27.81
CA SER A 624 101.17 -34.23 -26.45
C SER A 624 100.44 -32.87 -26.47
N ASP A 625 100.84 -31.96 -27.36
CA ASP A 625 100.28 -30.60 -27.39
C ASP A 625 98.88 -30.56 -28.02
N LYS A 626 98.59 -31.42 -29.02
CA LYS A 626 97.21 -31.62 -29.52
C LYS A 626 96.25 -32.16 -28.45
N ASN A 627 96.74 -32.89 -27.45
CA ASN A 627 95.92 -33.34 -26.32
C ASN A 627 95.75 -32.27 -25.22
N LYS A 628 96.65 -31.29 -25.07
CA LYS A 628 96.44 -30.13 -24.18
C LYS A 628 95.29 -29.24 -24.67
N VAL A 629 95.23 -28.96 -25.97
CA VAL A 629 94.15 -28.18 -26.59
C VAL A 629 92.78 -28.85 -26.42
N ARG A 630 92.72 -30.19 -26.50
CA ARG A 630 91.50 -30.98 -26.27
C ARG A 630 90.94 -30.81 -24.85
N HIS A 631 91.78 -30.56 -23.84
CA HIS A 631 91.32 -30.42 -22.46
C HIS A 631 90.75 -29.02 -22.14
N LEU A 632 91.28 -27.96 -22.77
CA LEU A 632 90.78 -26.59 -22.58
C LEU A 632 89.43 -26.37 -23.27
N LEU A 633 89.26 -26.88 -24.50
CA LEU A 633 87.98 -26.78 -25.23
C LEU A 633 86.85 -27.69 -24.68
N SER A 634 87.11 -28.46 -23.61
CA SER A 634 86.08 -29.27 -22.94
C SER A 634 85.54 -28.63 -21.65
N SER A 635 86.14 -27.55 -21.14
CA SER A 635 85.69 -26.88 -19.91
C SER A 635 84.71 -25.73 -20.16
N ASP A 636 85.00 -24.86 -21.13
CA ASP A 636 84.22 -23.64 -21.36
C ASP A 636 82.80 -23.94 -21.86
N SER A 637 82.64 -24.98 -22.69
CA SER A 637 81.33 -25.44 -23.19
C SER A 637 80.41 -26.04 -22.12
N PHE A 638 80.95 -26.39 -20.93
CA PHE A 638 80.17 -27.01 -19.85
C PHE A 638 79.83 -26.03 -18.71
N CYS A 639 80.39 -24.82 -18.73
CA CYS A 639 80.16 -23.82 -17.68
C CYS A 639 78.96 -22.91 -17.97
N THR A 640 78.69 -22.60 -19.24
CA THR A 640 77.53 -21.77 -19.66
C THR A 640 76.20 -22.53 -19.52
N TYR A 641 76.12 -23.75 -20.07
CA TYR A 641 74.90 -24.57 -20.06
C TYR A 641 74.41 -25.00 -18.67
N LYS A 642 75.23 -24.83 -17.62
CA LYS A 642 74.85 -25.17 -16.24
C LYS A 642 74.18 -24.05 -15.47
N HIS A 643 74.31 -22.79 -15.89
CA HIS A 643 73.67 -21.66 -15.19
C HIS A 643 72.25 -21.41 -15.70
N GLU A 644 72.06 -21.36 -17.02
CA GLU A 644 70.77 -21.01 -17.64
C GLU A 644 69.66 -22.03 -17.35
N VAL A 645 69.99 -23.33 -17.31
CA VAL A 645 69.02 -24.41 -17.02
C VAL A 645 68.57 -24.39 -15.56
N SER A 646 69.43 -23.97 -14.63
CA SER A 646 69.10 -23.89 -13.21
C SER A 646 68.17 -22.72 -12.89
N ASP A 647 68.45 -21.52 -13.41
CA ASP A 647 67.68 -20.33 -13.03
C ASP A 647 66.26 -20.33 -13.61
N VAL A 648 66.08 -20.71 -14.89
CA VAL A 648 64.75 -20.70 -15.53
C VAL A 648 63.81 -21.73 -14.91
N THR A 649 64.28 -22.96 -14.65
CA THR A 649 63.43 -24.00 -14.06
C THR A 649 63.08 -23.70 -12.60
N LEU A 650 64.04 -23.17 -11.82
CA LEU A 650 63.85 -22.90 -10.40
C LEU A 650 62.95 -21.67 -10.17
N VAL A 651 63.00 -20.64 -11.03
CA VAL A 651 62.03 -19.52 -11.02
C VAL A 651 60.62 -20.01 -11.32
N VAL A 652 60.42 -20.84 -12.36
CA VAL A 652 59.10 -21.40 -12.69
C VAL A 652 58.55 -22.24 -11.53
N VAL A 653 59.36 -23.12 -10.95
CA VAL A 653 58.96 -23.94 -9.80
C VAL A 653 58.62 -23.09 -8.58
N LEU A 654 59.43 -22.08 -8.23
CA LEU A 654 59.12 -21.14 -7.14
C LEU A 654 57.82 -20.36 -7.38
N GLN A 655 57.55 -19.94 -8.61
CA GLN A 655 56.33 -19.23 -8.97
C GLN A 655 55.10 -20.14 -8.91
N THR A 656 55.19 -21.39 -9.39
CA THR A 656 54.11 -22.38 -9.23
C THR A 656 53.87 -22.73 -7.77
N ILE A 657 54.92 -22.87 -6.95
CA ILE A 657 54.80 -23.07 -5.49
C ILE A 657 54.10 -21.88 -4.82
N LYS A 658 54.48 -20.64 -5.15
CA LYS A 658 53.77 -19.43 -4.67
C LYS A 658 52.29 -19.45 -5.05
N GLN A 659 51.97 -19.81 -6.30
CA GLN A 659 50.59 -19.84 -6.79
C GLN A 659 49.76 -20.96 -6.12
N LEU A 660 50.37 -22.12 -5.82
CA LEU A 660 49.75 -23.19 -5.05
C LEU A 660 49.57 -22.81 -3.57
N GLN A 661 50.55 -22.14 -2.95
CA GLN A 661 50.44 -21.61 -1.59
C GLN A 661 49.35 -20.53 -1.48
N GLN A 662 49.23 -19.65 -2.48
CA GLN A 662 48.16 -18.66 -2.54
C GLN A 662 46.79 -19.32 -2.71
N ARG A 663 46.65 -20.29 -3.62
CA ARG A 663 45.42 -21.10 -3.76
C ARG A 663 45.07 -21.84 -2.48
N LEU A 664 46.04 -22.40 -1.74
CA LEU A 664 45.81 -23.04 -0.44
C LEU A 664 45.43 -22.04 0.66
N ALA A 665 45.96 -20.81 0.64
CA ALA A 665 45.54 -19.75 1.56
C ALA A 665 44.12 -19.27 1.25
N GLU A 666 43.74 -19.20 -0.02
CA GLU A 666 42.38 -18.89 -0.46
C GLU A 666 41.40 -20.03 -0.13
N LEU A 667 41.79 -21.30 -0.35
CA LEU A 667 41.01 -22.46 0.09
C LEU A 667 40.83 -22.52 1.61
N LYS A 668 41.84 -22.13 2.39
CA LYS A 668 41.70 -21.99 3.85
C LYS A 668 40.73 -20.87 4.23
N ARG A 669 40.71 -19.74 3.51
CA ARG A 669 39.76 -18.65 3.74
C ARG A 669 38.33 -18.99 3.32
N THR A 670 38.12 -19.79 2.27
CA THR A 670 36.77 -20.28 1.92
C THR A 670 36.33 -21.37 2.90
N LEU A 671 37.16 -22.37 3.23
CA LEU A 671 36.83 -23.36 4.26
C LEU A 671 36.55 -22.74 5.63
N GLN A 672 37.27 -21.68 6.04
CA GLN A 672 36.97 -20.94 7.28
C GLN A 672 35.71 -20.06 7.22
N LYS A 673 35.12 -19.84 6.03
CA LYS A 673 33.80 -19.22 5.85
C LYS A 673 32.68 -20.28 5.78
N GLU A 674 32.88 -21.34 5.00
CA GLU A 674 31.92 -22.45 4.85
C GLU A 674 31.71 -23.19 6.18
N LEU A 675 32.77 -23.44 6.96
CA LEU A 675 32.69 -24.04 8.30
C LEU A 675 32.13 -23.07 9.38
N LYS A 676 31.47 -21.97 8.98
CA LYS A 676 30.84 -20.98 9.87
C LYS A 676 29.41 -20.61 9.47
N LEU A 677 28.60 -21.62 9.13
CA LEU A 677 27.15 -21.54 9.31
C LEU A 677 26.71 -22.20 10.63
N LYS A 678 25.94 -21.42 11.39
CA LYS A 678 25.45 -21.61 12.77
C LYS A 678 24.86 -23.00 13.09
N PRO A 679 24.86 -23.37 14.38
CA PRO A 679 23.65 -23.10 15.18
C PRO A 679 23.87 -22.14 16.38
N ASP A 680 22.79 -21.49 16.82
CA ASP A 680 22.64 -20.95 18.19
C ASP A 680 22.32 -22.16 19.14
N PRO A 681 22.69 -22.18 20.44
CA PRO A 681 22.27 -21.17 21.42
C PRO A 681 23.23 -20.89 22.63
N GLU A 682 22.73 -20.04 23.54
CA GLU A 682 22.96 -20.00 25.01
C GLU A 682 24.32 -19.61 25.67
N ALA A 683 24.14 -18.96 26.82
CA ALA A 683 24.94 -18.99 28.07
C ALA A 683 26.43 -18.53 28.17
N GLU A 684 26.59 -17.44 28.95
CA GLU A 684 27.66 -17.19 29.95
C GLU A 684 29.13 -16.91 29.54
N GLY A 685 29.93 -16.42 30.52
CA GLY A 685 31.30 -15.86 30.35
C GLY A 685 31.31 -14.44 29.76
N LYS A 686 31.33 -13.31 30.50
CA LYS A 686 31.85 -12.95 31.85
C LYS A 686 33.38 -13.00 32.00
N GLU A 687 33.86 -12.06 32.82
CA GLU A 687 35.26 -11.82 33.24
C GLU A 687 36.16 -11.05 32.25
N LYS A 688 37.04 -10.12 32.68
CA LYS A 688 37.20 -9.46 34.01
C LYS A 688 37.93 -8.11 33.88
N LEU A 689 37.54 -7.16 34.74
CA LEU A 689 38.25 -5.99 35.31
C LEU A 689 37.15 -4.97 35.70
N LEU A 690 36.54 -5.08 36.88
CA LEU A 690 37.07 -4.69 38.19
C LEU A 690 37.52 -3.22 38.24
N ASP A 691 36.66 -2.37 38.82
CA ASP A 691 37.01 -1.80 40.13
C ASP A 691 35.74 -1.69 41.01
N SER A 692 35.87 -1.20 42.23
CA SER A 692 35.06 -1.61 43.39
C SER A 692 34.46 -0.42 44.16
N ARG A 693 33.33 -0.63 44.86
CA ARG A 693 33.10 -0.28 46.30
C ARG A 693 31.61 -0.42 46.72
N ALA A 694 31.45 -0.88 47.96
CA ALA A 694 30.25 -1.25 48.74
C ALA A 694 29.18 -0.12 48.94
N GLU A 695 28.01 -0.30 49.58
CA GLU A 695 27.58 -1.21 50.68
C GLU A 695 26.08 -1.60 50.66
N LYS A 696 25.73 -2.72 51.34
CA LYS A 696 24.54 -3.06 52.21
C LYS A 696 23.10 -2.64 51.78
N GLN A 697 22.01 -3.33 52.13
CA GLN A 697 21.77 -4.32 53.21
C GLN A 697 20.64 -5.34 52.89
N GLU A 698 20.68 -6.45 53.64
CA GLU A 698 19.74 -7.58 53.87
C GLU A 698 18.22 -7.25 53.99
N ARG A 699 17.21 -8.15 54.02
CA ARG A 699 16.99 -9.64 53.91
C ARG A 699 15.46 -9.85 53.61
N PHE A 700 14.76 -11.01 53.51
CA PHE A 700 14.98 -12.47 53.65
C PHE A 700 13.91 -13.28 52.83
N CYS A 701 13.99 -14.62 52.79
CA CYS A 701 12.92 -15.57 52.41
C CYS A 701 12.97 -16.81 53.33
N PRO A 702 11.96 -17.71 53.37
CA PRO A 702 12.13 -18.99 52.61
C PRO A 702 10.84 -19.66 52.05
N GLU A 703 11.09 -20.77 51.36
CA GLU A 703 10.21 -21.76 50.66
C GLU A 703 9.93 -23.01 51.57
N PRO A 704 9.46 -24.22 51.13
CA PRO A 704 8.66 -24.66 49.96
C PRO A 704 7.43 -25.59 50.34
N PRO A 705 7.23 -26.86 49.89
CA PRO A 705 6.40 -27.30 48.73
C PRO A 705 5.14 -28.19 49.11
N PRO A 706 4.71 -29.27 48.38
CA PRO A 706 3.78 -29.19 47.24
C PRO A 706 2.57 -30.19 47.20
N ALA A 707 1.71 -30.00 46.19
CA ALA A 707 1.00 -31.01 45.37
C ALA A 707 -0.35 -31.67 45.78
N SER A 708 -1.12 -31.99 44.72
CA SER A 708 -2.08 -33.12 44.56
C SER A 708 -3.51 -33.11 45.16
N ALA A 709 -4.46 -32.71 44.29
CA ALA A 709 -5.54 -33.56 43.74
C ALA A 709 -6.88 -33.85 44.48
N LEU A 710 -7.93 -33.94 43.64
CA LEU A 710 -9.24 -34.61 43.79
C LEU A 710 -10.33 -33.95 44.69
N SER A 711 -11.54 -34.52 44.62
CA SER A 711 -12.85 -33.81 44.72
C SER A 711 -13.84 -34.53 45.70
N PRO A 712 -15.13 -34.13 45.85
CA PRO A 712 -15.90 -34.26 47.11
C PRO A 712 -16.71 -35.57 47.22
N PRO A 713 -17.55 -35.83 48.28
CA PRO A 713 -18.92 -35.25 48.37
C PRO A 713 -19.53 -35.09 49.80
N THR A 714 -20.81 -34.65 49.86
CA THR A 714 -21.82 -34.83 50.96
C THR A 714 -21.57 -34.14 52.33
N SER A 715 -22.58 -33.81 53.18
CA SER A 715 -24.05 -34.10 53.17
C SER A 715 -24.91 -33.11 53.99
N ASN A 716 -26.22 -33.10 53.69
CA ASN A 716 -27.40 -32.88 54.57
C ASN A 716 -27.69 -31.51 55.27
N THR A 717 -28.57 -30.74 54.64
CA THR A 717 -29.93 -30.36 55.12
C THR A 717 -30.20 -30.06 56.61
N THR A 718 -30.75 -28.86 56.88
CA THR A 718 -31.90 -28.64 57.79
C THR A 718 -32.66 -27.39 57.32
N VAL A 719 -33.99 -27.36 57.49
CA VAL A 719 -34.89 -26.28 57.00
C VAL A 719 -35.55 -25.55 58.16
N THR A 720 -35.57 -24.21 58.11
CA THR A 720 -36.45 -23.35 58.93
C THR A 720 -37.02 -22.24 58.03
N ASN A 721 -38.30 -22.32 57.68
CA ASN A 721 -39.00 -21.29 56.88
C ASN A 721 -39.58 -20.19 57.78
N THR A 722 -39.28 -18.92 57.49
CA THR A 722 -40.07 -17.76 57.94
C THR A 722 -39.97 -16.59 56.94
N SER A 723 -41.13 -16.03 56.55
CA SER A 723 -41.34 -14.71 55.92
C SER A 723 -40.61 -14.38 54.61
N ASP A 724 -41.26 -14.78 53.52
CA ASP A 724 -41.63 -14.03 52.29
C ASP A 724 -40.98 -12.69 51.85
N LEU A 725 -41.19 -12.41 50.55
CA LEU A 725 -41.00 -11.14 49.82
C LEU A 725 -39.61 -10.75 49.32
N ASN A 726 -38.56 -11.56 49.52
CA ASN A 726 -37.25 -11.34 48.86
C ASN A 726 -36.94 -12.32 47.71
N ASP A 727 -37.50 -13.54 47.74
CA ASP A 727 -37.18 -14.62 46.80
C ASP A 727 -37.35 -14.24 45.32
N SER A 728 -38.38 -13.49 44.94
CA SER A 728 -38.57 -13.09 43.53
C SER A 728 -37.44 -12.20 42.99
N ARG A 729 -36.64 -11.58 43.86
CA ARG A 729 -35.39 -10.90 43.48
C ARG A 729 -34.19 -11.84 43.60
N GLU A 730 -34.08 -12.60 44.69
CA GLU A 730 -32.96 -13.53 44.92
C GLU A 730 -32.91 -14.62 43.83
N ILE A 731 -34.03 -15.26 43.49
CA ILE A 731 -34.17 -16.22 42.38
C ILE A 731 -33.83 -15.57 41.04
N ASN A 732 -34.21 -14.31 40.80
CA ASN A 732 -33.82 -13.61 39.59
C ASN A 732 -32.32 -13.30 39.57
N PHE A 733 -31.71 -12.95 40.70
CA PHE A 733 -30.27 -12.72 40.79
C PHE A 733 -29.46 -14.02 40.73
N GLU A 734 -29.91 -15.12 41.34
CA GLU A 734 -29.31 -16.45 41.25
C GLU A 734 -29.47 -17.03 39.85
N TYR A 735 -30.65 -16.92 39.22
CA TYR A 735 -30.87 -17.35 37.85
C TYR A 735 -30.07 -16.49 36.86
N LEU A 736 -29.99 -15.16 37.06
CA LEU A 736 -29.14 -14.28 36.24
C LEU A 736 -27.65 -14.55 36.48
N LYS A 737 -27.22 -14.79 37.72
CA LYS A 737 -25.84 -15.15 38.10
C LYS A 737 -25.46 -16.51 37.56
N HIS A 738 -26.35 -17.50 37.59
CA HIS A 738 -26.16 -18.81 36.97
C HIS A 738 -26.19 -18.72 35.43
N VAL A 739 -27.09 -17.93 34.82
CA VAL A 739 -27.12 -17.70 33.37
C VAL A 739 -25.88 -16.96 32.90
N VAL A 740 -25.43 -15.92 33.60
CA VAL A 740 -24.20 -15.17 33.31
C VAL A 740 -22.97 -16.04 33.55
N LEU A 741 -22.87 -16.74 34.68
CA LEU A 741 -21.76 -17.64 34.98
C LEU A 741 -21.70 -18.80 33.98
N LYS A 742 -22.83 -19.38 33.57
CA LYS A 742 -22.90 -20.41 32.51
C LYS A 742 -22.57 -19.82 31.13
N PHE A 743 -23.01 -18.60 30.82
CA PHE A 743 -22.68 -17.91 29.57
C PHE A 743 -21.19 -17.51 29.47
N MET A 744 -20.54 -17.25 30.61
CA MET A 744 -19.11 -16.96 30.73
C MET A 744 -18.28 -18.26 30.76
N SER A 745 -18.53 -19.16 31.71
CA SER A 745 -17.77 -20.40 31.92
C SER A 745 -17.93 -21.41 30.79
N SER A 746 -19.10 -21.55 30.15
CA SER A 746 -19.29 -22.52 29.05
C SER A 746 -18.70 -22.07 27.70
N ARG A 747 -17.82 -21.05 27.64
CA ARG A 747 -17.32 -20.48 26.37
C ARG A 747 -15.83 -20.11 26.28
N GLU A 748 -15.00 -20.49 27.24
CA GLU A 748 -13.55 -20.22 27.19
C GLU A 748 -12.74 -21.32 26.47
N ALA A 749 -13.29 -22.54 26.33
CA ALA A 749 -12.56 -23.71 25.80
C ALA A 749 -12.26 -23.67 24.29
N GLU A 750 -13.11 -23.05 23.46
CA GLU A 750 -12.95 -23.04 21.98
C GLU A 750 -12.41 -21.73 21.42
N ALA A 751 -11.20 -21.36 21.85
CA ALA A 751 -10.42 -20.28 21.26
C ALA A 751 -9.14 -20.83 20.58
N LYS A 752 -9.25 -21.28 19.31
CA LYS A 752 -8.11 -21.77 18.50
C LYS A 752 -6.90 -20.82 18.44
N ILE A 753 -7.09 -19.52 18.69
CA ILE A 753 -6.03 -18.50 18.67
C ILE A 753 -6.13 -17.63 19.93
N LYS A 754 -5.10 -17.66 20.79
CA LYS A 754 -4.97 -16.79 21.97
C LYS A 754 -4.08 -15.59 21.64
N ALA A 755 -4.41 -14.42 22.18
CA ALA A 755 -3.73 -13.18 21.81
C ALA A 755 -2.25 -13.12 22.24
N ARG A 756 -1.84 -13.91 23.23
CA ARG A 756 -0.43 -14.06 23.64
C ARG A 756 0.39 -14.77 22.55
N ASP A 757 -0.16 -15.82 21.93
CA ASP A 757 0.50 -16.65 20.91
C ASP A 757 0.64 -15.91 19.56
N LEU A 758 0.06 -14.71 19.44
CA LEU A 758 0.21 -13.78 18.32
C LEU A 758 1.26 -12.68 18.59
N ARG A 759 1.64 -12.45 19.85
CA ARG A 759 2.60 -11.41 20.24
C ARG A 759 4.01 -11.99 20.18
N GLY A 760 4.70 -11.73 19.07
CA GLY A 760 6.03 -12.24 18.76
C GLY A 760 6.17 -12.71 17.30
N LYS A 761 5.05 -13.04 16.66
CA LYS A 761 4.97 -13.33 15.22
C LYS A 761 5.29 -12.11 14.37
N LYS A 762 5.83 -12.33 13.17
CA LYS A 762 6.12 -11.28 12.19
C LYS A 762 4.83 -10.69 11.60
N LYS A 763 4.93 -9.49 11.03
CA LYS A 763 3.77 -8.83 10.39
C LYS A 763 3.22 -9.65 9.22
N GLU A 764 4.08 -10.22 8.37
CA GLU A 764 3.66 -11.08 7.25
C GLU A 764 2.88 -12.32 7.75
N GLU A 765 3.38 -13.01 8.79
CA GLU A 765 2.72 -14.17 9.40
C GLU A 765 1.32 -13.81 9.92
N LEU A 766 1.19 -12.66 10.60
CA LEU A 766 -0.08 -12.16 11.11
C LEU A 766 -1.04 -11.73 10.00
N LEU A 767 -0.55 -11.25 8.86
CA LEU A 767 -1.36 -10.94 7.68
C LEU A 767 -1.85 -12.21 6.98
N LYS A 768 -0.96 -13.20 6.76
CA LYS A 768 -1.36 -14.51 6.21
C LYS A 768 -2.43 -15.18 7.07
N GLN A 769 -2.20 -15.26 8.39
CA GLN A 769 -3.19 -15.80 9.33
C GLN A 769 -4.49 -14.98 9.39
N LEU A 770 -4.47 -13.68 9.09
CA LEU A 770 -5.68 -12.86 8.99
C LEU A 770 -6.49 -13.23 7.74
N ASP A 771 -5.84 -13.42 6.60
CA ASP A 771 -6.49 -13.70 5.31
C ASP A 771 -6.99 -15.15 5.23
N ASP A 772 -6.24 -16.12 5.78
CA ASP A 772 -6.71 -17.49 6.00
C ASP A 772 -8.05 -17.50 6.78
N LEU A 773 -8.16 -16.71 7.85
CA LEU A 773 -9.38 -16.59 8.65
C LEU A 773 -10.51 -15.83 7.93
N LYS A 774 -10.21 -14.85 7.06
CA LYS A 774 -11.22 -14.20 6.20
C LYS A 774 -11.80 -15.22 5.22
N ASN A 775 -10.96 -16.08 4.64
CA ASN A 775 -11.37 -17.12 3.69
C ASN A 775 -12.23 -18.19 4.39
N GLU A 776 -11.84 -18.66 5.58
CA GLU A 776 -12.69 -19.52 6.41
C GLU A 776 -14.04 -18.84 6.72
N LEU A 777 -14.04 -17.55 7.11
CA LEU A 777 -15.28 -16.81 7.36
C LEU A 777 -16.17 -16.67 6.11
N SER A 778 -15.58 -16.50 4.93
CA SER A 778 -16.32 -16.42 3.67
C SER A 778 -17.00 -17.75 3.33
N GLN A 779 -16.26 -18.86 3.39
CA GLN A 779 -16.79 -20.20 3.21
C GLN A 779 -17.90 -20.53 4.21
N LEU A 780 -17.75 -20.13 5.48
CA LEU A 780 -18.78 -20.30 6.51
C LEU A 780 -20.02 -19.40 6.30
N ARG A 781 -19.91 -18.28 5.58
CA ARG A 781 -21.08 -17.47 5.16
C ARG A 781 -21.84 -18.14 4.03
N VAL A 782 -21.15 -18.64 3.00
CA VAL A 782 -21.78 -19.42 1.91
C VAL A 782 -22.49 -20.63 2.50
N ALA A 783 -21.82 -21.38 3.38
CA ALA A 783 -22.41 -22.51 4.08
C ALA A 783 -23.61 -22.15 4.98
N LYS A 784 -23.78 -20.88 5.39
CA LYS A 784 -25.01 -20.43 6.08
C LYS A 784 -26.18 -20.27 5.09
N VAL A 785 -25.93 -19.76 3.89
CA VAL A 785 -26.96 -19.59 2.86
C VAL A 785 -27.41 -20.94 2.32
N THR A 786 -26.49 -21.87 2.08
CA THR A 786 -26.78 -23.23 1.56
C THR A 786 -27.25 -24.22 2.63
N GLY A 787 -27.90 -23.77 3.72
CA GLY A 787 -28.49 -24.66 4.74
C GLY A 787 -27.50 -25.56 5.52
N GLY A 788 -26.22 -25.17 5.63
CA GLY A 788 -25.17 -26.01 6.20
C GLY A 788 -25.29 -26.28 7.71
N ALA A 789 -24.82 -27.46 8.12
CA ALA A 789 -24.93 -27.99 9.48
C ALA A 789 -24.53 -27.01 10.61
N ALA A 790 -25.23 -27.07 11.74
CA ALA A 790 -25.09 -26.15 12.88
C ALA A 790 -23.66 -26.05 13.45
N SER A 791 -22.85 -27.10 13.33
CA SER A 791 -21.42 -27.11 13.72
C SER A 791 -20.51 -26.26 12.83
N LYS A 792 -20.93 -25.92 11.60
CA LYS A 792 -20.32 -24.88 10.76
C LYS A 792 -20.80 -23.49 11.19
N LEU A 793 -22.09 -23.34 11.49
CA LEU A 793 -22.68 -22.07 11.92
C LEU A 793 -22.09 -21.54 13.24
N SER A 794 -21.81 -22.41 14.21
CA SER A 794 -21.19 -22.02 15.50
C SER A 794 -19.80 -21.40 15.30
N LYS A 795 -18.99 -21.95 14.38
CA LYS A 795 -17.63 -21.49 14.07
C LYS A 795 -17.58 -20.05 13.58
N ILE A 796 -18.64 -19.53 12.93
CA ILE A 796 -18.72 -18.13 12.47
C ILE A 796 -18.40 -17.14 13.61
N ARG A 797 -18.89 -17.40 14.83
CA ARG A 797 -18.62 -16.53 15.99
C ARG A 797 -17.17 -16.64 16.49
N VAL A 798 -16.58 -17.84 16.40
CA VAL A 798 -15.18 -18.09 16.79
C VAL A 798 -14.23 -17.42 15.80
N VAL A 799 -14.42 -17.63 14.50
CA VAL A 799 -13.59 -17.04 13.44
C VAL A 799 -13.68 -15.50 13.46
N ARG A 800 -14.87 -14.90 13.61
CA ARG A 800 -15.01 -13.44 13.77
C ARG A 800 -14.26 -12.90 15.00
N LYS A 801 -14.26 -13.63 16.13
CA LYS A 801 -13.45 -13.27 17.32
C LYS A 801 -11.94 -13.41 17.05
N SER A 802 -11.51 -14.43 16.31
CA SER A 802 -10.10 -14.64 15.94
C SER A 802 -9.58 -13.53 15.02
N ILE A 803 -10.33 -13.17 13.97
CA ILE A 803 -10.02 -12.03 13.08
C ILE A 803 -9.85 -10.75 13.88
N ALA A 804 -10.78 -10.45 14.79
CA ALA A 804 -10.70 -9.28 15.65
C ALA A 804 -9.44 -9.28 16.55
N ARG A 805 -9.06 -10.43 17.11
CA ARG A 805 -7.83 -10.59 17.90
C ARG A 805 -6.57 -10.33 17.07
N VAL A 806 -6.48 -10.90 15.86
CA VAL A 806 -5.32 -10.69 14.96
C VAL A 806 -5.20 -9.22 14.56
N LEU A 807 -6.30 -8.59 14.13
CA LEU A 807 -6.36 -7.16 13.83
C LEU A 807 -5.98 -6.29 15.04
N THR A 808 -6.42 -6.65 16.25
CA THR A 808 -6.04 -5.93 17.47
C THR A 808 -4.54 -6.05 17.75
N VAL A 809 -3.91 -7.21 17.56
CA VAL A 809 -2.46 -7.38 17.79
C VAL A 809 -1.65 -6.61 16.74
N ILE A 810 -2.02 -6.66 15.45
CA ILE A 810 -1.39 -5.86 14.39
C ILE A 810 -1.48 -4.36 14.71
N ASN A 811 -2.65 -3.87 15.10
CA ASN A 811 -2.84 -2.47 15.46
C ASN A 811 -2.10 -2.06 16.75
N GLN A 812 -1.95 -2.98 17.71
CA GLN A 812 -1.15 -2.75 18.92
C GLN A 812 0.34 -2.58 18.58
N THR A 813 0.93 -3.53 17.85
CA THR A 813 2.36 -3.48 17.50
C THR A 813 2.68 -2.30 16.58
N GLN A 814 1.83 -1.99 15.60
CA GLN A 814 1.98 -0.80 14.75
C GLN A 814 1.93 0.49 15.57
N LYS A 815 0.93 0.66 16.45
CA LYS A 815 0.83 1.88 17.28
C LYS A 815 1.94 1.96 18.33
N GLU A 816 2.49 0.84 18.81
CA GLU A 816 3.65 0.82 19.70
C GLU A 816 4.93 1.27 18.96
N ASN A 817 5.19 0.73 17.78
CA ASN A 817 6.37 1.12 16.98
C ASN A 817 6.30 2.58 16.52
N LEU A 818 5.11 3.08 16.17
CA LEU A 818 4.90 4.52 15.94
C LEU A 818 5.11 5.36 17.22
N ARG A 819 4.71 4.87 18.41
CA ARG A 819 5.01 5.56 19.68
C ARG A 819 6.51 5.60 20.00
N LYS A 820 7.28 4.57 19.62
CA LYS A 820 8.75 4.57 19.69
C LYS A 820 9.35 5.60 18.73
N PHE A 821 8.96 5.58 17.44
CA PHE A 821 9.47 6.53 16.42
C PHE A 821 9.08 8.00 16.67
N TYR A 822 7.93 8.26 17.31
CA TYR A 822 7.50 9.58 17.75
C TYR A 822 7.77 9.83 19.25
N LYS A 823 8.69 9.11 19.90
CA LYS A 823 9.24 9.48 21.21
C LYS A 823 10.09 10.76 21.05
N GLY A 824 10.07 11.66 22.04
CA GLY A 824 10.75 12.98 21.99
C GLY A 824 10.15 14.03 21.04
N LYS A 825 9.77 13.67 19.81
CA LYS A 825 9.34 14.61 18.75
C LYS A 825 8.17 15.53 19.16
N LYS A 826 8.29 16.84 18.91
CA LYS A 826 7.28 17.87 19.23
C LYS A 826 5.94 17.62 18.53
N TYR A 827 5.97 17.41 17.22
CA TYR A 827 4.78 17.16 16.42
C TYR A 827 4.56 15.64 16.28
N LYS A 828 3.35 15.20 16.67
CA LYS A 828 2.91 13.79 16.59
C LYS A 828 1.55 13.71 15.91
N PRO A 829 1.25 12.63 15.15
CA PRO A 829 -0.10 12.34 14.66
C PRO A 829 -1.14 12.39 15.78
N LEU A 830 -2.36 12.83 15.48
CA LEU A 830 -3.43 13.05 16.48
C LEU A 830 -3.72 11.79 17.31
N ASP A 831 -3.78 10.62 16.66
CA ASP A 831 -3.92 9.28 17.23
C ASP A 831 -2.93 8.92 18.35
N LEU A 832 -1.74 9.53 18.35
CA LEU A 832 -0.68 9.24 19.30
C LEU A 832 -0.64 10.26 20.46
N ARG A 833 -1.39 11.37 20.36
CA ARG A 833 -1.48 12.40 21.40
C ARG A 833 -2.34 11.90 22.58
N PRO A 834 -2.05 12.31 23.83
CA PRO A 834 -2.89 11.93 24.98
C PRO A 834 -4.34 12.45 24.84
N LYS A 835 -5.33 11.53 24.86
CA LYS A 835 -6.76 11.86 24.77
C LYS A 835 -7.31 12.42 26.09
N LYS A 836 -6.92 13.64 26.42
CA LYS A 836 -7.50 14.47 27.50
C LYS A 836 -8.78 15.19 27.04
N THR A 837 -9.49 15.89 27.93
CA THR A 837 -10.60 16.79 27.54
C THR A 837 -10.09 18.03 26.79
N ARG A 838 -10.99 18.77 26.10
CA ARG A 838 -10.63 20.01 25.38
C ARG A 838 -10.02 21.06 26.31
N ALA A 839 -10.61 21.23 27.51
CA ALA A 839 -10.10 22.13 28.55
C ALA A 839 -8.70 21.71 29.05
N LEU A 840 -8.50 20.43 29.37
CA LEU A 840 -7.19 19.90 29.80
C LEU A 840 -6.10 19.88 28.70
N ARG A 841 -6.45 20.23 27.46
CA ARG A 841 -5.50 20.52 26.36
C ARG A 841 -5.28 22.02 26.09
N ARG A 842 -6.13 22.90 26.63
CA ARG A 842 -6.08 24.37 26.43
C ARG A 842 -5.59 25.15 27.65
N ARG A 843 -5.66 24.57 28.85
CA ARG A 843 -5.03 25.18 30.04
C ARG A 843 -3.52 25.28 29.86
N LEU A 844 -2.93 26.20 30.61
CA LEU A 844 -1.48 26.38 30.73
C LEU A 844 -0.78 25.12 31.27
N ASN A 845 0.52 25.02 31.04
CA ASN A 845 1.37 24.02 31.68
C ASN A 845 1.67 24.42 33.13
N LYS A 846 1.89 23.45 34.02
CA LYS A 846 2.23 23.72 35.44
C LYS A 846 3.43 24.68 35.63
N HIS A 847 4.35 24.71 34.67
CA HIS A 847 5.46 25.66 34.65
C HIS A 847 4.97 27.09 34.39
N GLU A 848 4.11 27.29 33.38
CA GLU A 848 3.50 28.58 33.03
C GLU A 848 2.56 29.07 34.15
N GLU A 849 1.73 28.18 34.72
CA GLU A 849 0.91 28.45 35.92
C GLU A 849 1.77 28.82 37.14
N GLY A 850 3.03 28.37 37.18
CA GLY A 850 4.01 28.64 38.22
C GLY A 850 4.96 29.82 37.94
N LEU A 851 4.88 30.48 36.78
CA LEU A 851 5.76 31.61 36.44
C LEU A 851 5.39 32.86 37.24
N ARG A 852 6.19 33.17 38.27
CA ARG A 852 6.03 34.38 39.09
C ARG A 852 6.92 35.51 38.58
N THR A 853 6.42 36.73 38.60
CA THR A 853 7.21 37.92 38.16
C THR A 853 8.41 38.15 39.07
N LYS A 854 9.49 38.77 38.57
CA LYS A 854 10.69 39.11 39.39
C LYS A 854 10.33 39.90 40.67
N LYS A 855 9.33 40.79 40.59
CA LYS A 855 8.81 41.56 41.74
C LYS A 855 8.14 40.64 42.78
N GLN A 856 7.34 39.67 42.32
CA GLN A 856 6.69 38.70 43.19
C GLN A 856 7.68 37.71 43.82
N GLN A 857 8.62 37.17 43.03
CA GLN A 857 9.69 36.30 43.54
C GLN A 857 10.47 36.99 44.67
N ARG A 858 10.87 38.25 44.49
CA ARG A 858 11.55 39.04 45.54
C ARG A 858 10.65 39.25 46.77
N LYS A 859 9.34 39.49 46.60
CA LYS A 859 8.40 39.62 47.73
C LYS A 859 8.29 38.32 48.53
N GLU A 860 8.18 37.18 47.85
CA GLU A 860 7.98 35.87 48.49
C GLU A 860 9.24 35.32 49.16
N LEU A 861 10.43 35.66 48.66
CA LEU A 861 11.70 35.40 49.34
C LEU A 861 11.85 36.24 50.61
N LEU A 862 11.49 37.53 50.56
CA LEU A 862 11.63 38.46 51.68
C LEU A 862 10.55 38.26 52.76
N TYR A 863 9.32 37.95 52.33
CA TYR A 863 8.14 37.75 53.18
C TYR A 863 7.58 36.33 53.01
N SER A 864 8.43 35.33 53.24
CA SER A 864 7.99 33.93 53.28
C SER A 864 6.98 33.71 54.42
N ILE A 865 5.94 32.91 54.18
CA ILE A 865 4.95 32.58 55.22
C ILE A 865 5.64 31.69 56.25
N ARG A 866 5.98 32.27 57.40
CA ARG A 866 6.60 31.55 58.53
C ARG A 866 5.50 30.90 59.36
N LYS A 867 5.70 29.65 59.75
CA LYS A 867 4.91 29.04 60.83
C LYS A 867 5.35 29.66 62.15
N PHE A 868 4.40 30.22 62.89
CA PHE A 868 4.61 30.71 64.25
C PHE A 868 3.45 30.22 65.14
N ALA A 869 3.68 30.23 66.44
CA ALA A 869 2.66 30.00 67.46
C ALA A 869 2.85 31.04 68.57
N VAL A 870 1.75 31.45 69.18
CA VAL A 870 1.80 32.29 70.39
C VAL A 870 1.91 31.35 71.58
N LYS A 871 2.83 31.65 72.50
CA LYS A 871 2.94 30.92 73.77
C LYS A 871 1.85 31.42 74.71
N ALA A 872 1.09 30.49 75.30
CA ALA A 872 0.19 30.76 76.43
C ALA A 872 0.99 30.88 77.74
#